data_AF-A0A0U3LCJ9-F1
#
_entry.id   AF-A0A0U3LCJ9-F1
#
_cell.length_a   1.000
_cell.length_b   1.000
_cell.length_c   1.000
_cell.angle_alpha   90.00
_cell.angle_beta   90.00
_cell.angle_gamma   90.00
#
_symmetry.space_group_name_H-M   'P 1'
#
loop_
_entity.id
_entity.type
_entity.pdbx_description
1 polymer ?
#
loop_
_entity_poly.entity_id
_entity_poly.type
_entity_poly.pdbx_seq_one_letter_code
_entity_poly.pdbx_strand_id
1 'polypeptide(L)'
;MFDPRLVSPFLNDVPHFYTTTSFSPPPRLEPPTRPADWVSFNALESTGSDGFEAFRASPDFTLAQQQLLERIEQCEQFAKQHFTPEEARSMGEGFSAFRRNLLDNNGAFFGDALKQLYGSGKRNFDTFCLRLEQDIDLHQRKTALRELAGQLHNCRSSGPAFHDAALSLDRAPGGLHGEFHDLLMQRIDALLQEVVNRPLLGVAQTRQHLSERQDRLRDMEVHMVNRLKMELDLPNPGALDWFVGGTDLIEPYQIGLARNLLKAQLRPVLLARELAERYMEQFRSKLPPEALAPDADLNSHMKSINDAHRAVSATYGPVSLHHLLMCDEETDAWRLQPDLSVLTHDLLEHLAAQNLIVPARTSSIWQEGSKDGIWDLMQVDWRLFLVEAREPPQAPPAKKPVQMHHAMAFLNQMRMAPPAALVSAVLSDTPGVQRQVPMSWLNDEANLTTFCRAQGDRNFQTWIERKENLAEASLSVLLPTLANLGMWRSFAAVLDQAPWPAAEVVRRAGGADMLLRALTASSDPVRRRWMAQCESALPALSTEEVKALVELPAEPLRRALVGATGATINGFVDLIEAAHTKCAFPLEKLEDLLCLDLESMMARGNAEALTVLFNRLAALQRRNVLPDNSLVDLLGGEDGQGCSAALEHGQTDVVDAFDEFVVRLFKQNVLGYNHVARLLGLPKRNHDSGSAKAIRNGHAAAFSQHLAHLQKAFQLQVFLREEISDQLACRDAANRPGLMVMLQSGRHPCLPAWRQAVAAAAKGGFLREPEVMRLLAPRSEDGAPWILSLLENPAGAHYGSDWLEQAHKLQAAGALGEHALVALLDGYPRHPQDWDSSLLLDAMQPDRFPNTVKQLINLFGFAYKRHAFAPRDLAQLLIPIQDLDSNRNAQAILRIAGLGRHVEAMLEGLRDLGQANHLSGSPQLMLLHAIARFRLARLSGPTQAGISSLLQSLLATAVATSEPPRVHAEFWGELLLNAKLPQDGPAPDPADQRSEVIGLLSLVDQAVTRAEQLGMIGATEMANYLREIRRLGPADAPLKTPPPVAPKPKLPPERLMRGAANQPPASAQSPLPH
;
A
#
# COMPACT_ATOMS: atom_id res chain seq x y z
N MET A 1 -3.01 23.79 29.98
CA MET A 1 -1.55 24.03 29.83
C MET A 1 -0.93 23.61 31.15
N PHE A 2 -0.03 22.62 31.13
CA PHE A 2 0.60 22.07 32.34
C PHE A 2 1.48 23.14 33.00
N ASP A 3 1.24 23.45 34.28
CA ASP A 3 2.16 24.26 35.09
C ASP A 3 3.01 23.30 35.94
N PRO A 4 4.33 23.16 35.69
CA PRO A 4 5.20 22.26 36.46
C PRO A 4 5.34 22.65 37.94
N ARG A 5 4.74 23.76 38.38
CA ARG A 5 4.63 24.17 39.79
C ARG A 5 3.45 23.55 40.52
N LEU A 6 2.48 22.98 39.80
CA LEU A 6 1.33 22.27 40.38
C LEU A 6 1.67 20.77 40.50
N VAL A 7 1.37 20.19 41.66
CA VAL A 7 1.64 18.76 41.90
C VAL A 7 0.55 17.93 41.23
N SER A 8 0.94 17.21 40.18
CA SER A 8 0.07 16.30 39.42
C SER A 8 -0.81 15.41 40.32
N PRO A 9 -2.12 15.26 40.06
CA PRO A 9 -2.96 14.22 40.66
C PRO A 9 -2.32 12.82 40.73
N PHE A 10 -1.49 12.39 39.78
CA PHE A 10 -0.75 11.13 39.93
C PHE A 10 0.37 11.21 40.98
N LEU A 11 1.12 12.31 41.05
CA LEU A 11 2.18 12.52 42.05
C LEU A 11 1.63 12.56 43.49
N ASN A 12 0.48 13.20 43.69
CA ASN A 12 -0.23 13.19 44.98
C ASN A 12 -0.62 11.77 45.44
N ASP A 13 -0.72 10.85 44.47
CA ASP A 13 -1.17 9.47 44.62
C ASP A 13 0.00 8.48 44.85
N VAL A 14 1.25 8.91 44.59
CA VAL A 14 2.51 8.18 44.84
C VAL A 14 3.65 9.07 45.39
N PRO A 15 3.44 9.86 46.46
CA PRO A 15 4.42 10.83 46.98
C PRO A 15 5.68 10.19 47.61
N HIS A 16 5.74 8.86 47.62
CA HIS A 16 6.84 8.04 48.15
C HIS A 16 7.65 7.32 47.05
N PHE A 17 7.33 7.55 45.77
CA PHE A 17 8.12 7.08 44.64
C PHE A 17 8.90 8.22 43.96
N TYR A 18 8.25 9.37 43.78
CA TYR A 18 8.74 10.46 42.94
C TYR A 18 8.80 11.77 43.72
N THR A 19 9.82 12.57 43.42
CA THR A 19 9.92 13.98 43.83
C THR A 19 9.16 14.88 42.85
N THR A 20 9.04 16.16 43.16
CA THR A 20 8.48 17.17 42.25
C THR A 20 9.31 17.36 40.97
N THR A 21 10.60 17.00 40.96
CA THR A 21 11.49 17.14 39.79
C THR A 21 11.50 15.93 38.87
N SER A 22 10.98 14.77 39.28
CA SER A 22 11.00 13.51 38.50
C SER A 22 10.39 13.61 37.09
N PHE A 23 9.32 14.40 36.94
CA PHE A 23 8.60 14.61 35.69
C PHE A 23 8.99 15.94 35.00
N SER A 24 10.00 16.64 35.53
CA SER A 24 10.57 17.80 34.83
C SER A 24 11.45 17.30 33.67
N PRO A 25 11.30 17.84 32.46
CA PRO A 25 12.16 17.46 31.35
C PRO A 25 13.62 17.82 31.64
N PRO A 26 14.59 17.06 31.10
CA PRO A 26 16.01 17.38 31.25
C PRO A 26 16.35 18.75 30.64
N PRO A 27 17.48 19.37 31.05
CA PRO A 27 17.94 20.64 30.49
C PRO A 27 17.98 20.59 28.96
N ARG A 28 17.42 21.62 28.33
CA ARG A 28 17.45 21.75 26.87
C ARG A 28 18.75 22.39 26.41
N LEU A 29 19.25 21.92 25.28
CA LEU A 29 20.25 22.63 24.49
C LEU A 29 19.72 24.02 24.10
N GLU A 30 20.62 25.00 23.97
CA GLU A 30 20.24 26.30 23.41
C GLU A 30 19.63 26.10 22.02
N PRO A 31 18.46 26.72 21.73
CA PRO A 31 17.75 26.50 20.48
C PRO A 31 18.61 26.95 19.29
N PRO A 32 18.66 26.17 18.20
CA PRO A 32 19.55 26.46 17.09
C PRO A 32 19.11 27.77 16.40
N THR A 33 20.08 28.61 16.03
CA THR A 33 19.82 29.83 15.30
C THR A 33 19.23 29.48 13.93
N ARG A 34 17.96 29.84 13.70
CA ARG A 34 17.30 29.58 12.42
C ARG A 34 17.85 30.52 11.34
N PRO A 35 18.12 30.03 10.12
CA PRO A 35 18.38 30.88 8.96
C PRO A 35 17.27 31.91 8.72
N ALA A 36 17.65 33.09 8.24
CA ALA A 36 16.75 34.24 8.11
C ALA A 36 15.72 34.10 6.96
N ASP A 37 15.96 33.17 6.04
CA ASP A 37 15.10 32.80 4.91
C ASP A 37 14.04 31.76 5.28
N TRP A 38 14.00 31.27 6.53
CA TRP A 38 13.07 30.20 6.94
C TRP A 38 11.69 30.75 7.28
N VAL A 39 10.72 30.41 6.44
CA VAL A 39 9.35 30.91 6.50
C VAL A 39 8.46 29.95 7.28
N SER A 40 7.61 30.47 8.17
CA SER A 40 6.57 29.68 8.86
C SER A 40 5.41 30.56 9.29
N PHE A 41 4.21 30.00 9.37
CA PHE A 41 3.01 30.75 9.75
C PHE A 41 3.05 31.19 11.23
N ASN A 42 3.00 32.50 11.50
CA ASN A 42 3.02 33.04 12.87
C ASN A 42 1.62 33.43 13.37
N ALA A 43 1.01 32.53 14.15
CA ALA A 43 -0.32 32.71 14.72
C ALA A 43 -0.46 33.90 15.70
N LEU A 44 0.65 34.42 16.24
CA LEU A 44 0.65 35.54 17.19
C LEU A 44 0.63 36.91 16.52
N GLU A 45 1.16 37.02 15.30
CA GLU A 45 1.17 38.25 14.50
C GLU A 45 -0.10 38.37 13.64
N SER A 46 -0.78 37.25 13.37
CA SER A 46 -1.99 37.18 12.55
C SER A 46 -3.28 37.41 13.37
N THR A 47 -3.47 38.60 13.95
CA THR A 47 -4.66 38.92 14.78
C THR A 47 -5.88 39.42 13.98
N GLY A 48 -5.83 39.43 12.65
CA GLY A 48 -6.94 39.80 11.75
C GLY A 48 -7.78 38.61 11.28
N SER A 49 -8.96 38.88 10.71
CA SER A 49 -9.90 37.86 10.18
C SER A 49 -9.30 36.92 9.14
N ASP A 50 -8.29 37.40 8.41
CA ASP A 50 -7.77 36.73 7.21
C ASP A 50 -6.57 35.81 7.53
N GLY A 51 -6.21 35.67 8.82
CA GLY A 51 -4.88 35.29 9.29
C GLY A 51 -4.16 34.14 8.57
N PHE A 52 -4.75 32.94 8.47
CA PHE A 52 -4.10 31.81 7.80
C PHE A 52 -4.36 31.75 6.29
N GLU A 53 -5.54 32.12 5.82
CA GLU A 53 -5.85 32.11 4.38
C GLU A 53 -5.05 33.18 3.62
N ALA A 54 -4.76 34.33 4.24
CA ALA A 54 -3.85 35.34 3.71
C ALA A 54 -2.41 34.80 3.58
N PHE A 55 -1.94 34.02 4.57
CA PHE A 55 -0.65 33.31 4.45
C PHE A 55 -0.72 32.27 3.31
N ARG A 56 -1.77 31.46 3.26
CA ARG A 56 -1.97 30.42 2.22
C ARG A 56 -2.02 30.98 0.80
N ALA A 57 -2.57 32.18 0.61
CA ALA A 57 -2.62 32.88 -0.67
C ALA A 57 -1.31 33.63 -1.02
N SER A 58 -0.34 33.69 -0.12
CA SER A 58 0.92 34.40 -0.31
C SER A 58 2.04 33.50 -0.89
N PRO A 59 3.06 34.08 -1.55
CA PRO A 59 4.24 33.33 -2.02
C PRO A 59 4.97 32.57 -0.89
N ASP A 60 4.88 33.08 0.34
CA ASP A 60 5.50 32.52 1.54
C ASP A 60 4.94 31.13 1.89
N PHE A 61 3.69 30.81 1.53
CA PHE A 61 3.15 29.45 1.68
C PHE A 61 3.83 28.45 0.75
N THR A 62 4.04 28.81 -0.51
CA THR A 62 4.75 27.98 -1.49
C THR A 62 6.21 27.79 -1.08
N LEU A 63 6.88 28.85 -0.61
CA LEU A 63 8.25 28.76 -0.08
C LEU A 63 8.31 27.87 1.17
N ALA A 64 7.35 28.00 2.09
CA ALA A 64 7.28 27.13 3.27
C ALA A 64 6.99 25.65 2.92
N GLN A 65 6.19 25.39 1.88
CA GLN A 65 5.93 24.04 1.36
C GLN A 65 7.19 23.45 0.71
N GLN A 66 7.92 24.23 -0.10
CA GLN A 66 9.18 23.80 -0.69
C GLN A 66 10.22 23.49 0.39
N GLN A 67 10.37 24.36 1.39
CA GLN A 67 11.25 24.11 2.53
C GLN A 67 10.88 22.81 3.27
N LEU A 68 9.58 22.52 3.49
CA LEU A 68 9.15 21.23 4.05
C LEU A 68 9.61 20.03 3.22
N LEU A 69 9.55 20.12 1.88
CA LEU A 69 10.03 19.05 0.99
C LEU A 69 11.55 18.87 1.07
N GLU A 70 12.31 19.97 1.11
CA GLU A 70 13.77 19.96 1.28
C GLU A 70 14.18 19.32 2.63
N ARG A 71 13.45 19.61 3.72
CA ARG A 71 13.65 18.96 5.03
C ARG A 71 13.39 17.45 4.99
N ILE A 72 12.40 16.99 4.21
CA ILE A 72 12.17 15.55 3.97
C ILE A 72 13.37 14.93 3.24
N GLU A 73 13.90 15.59 2.21
CA GLU A 73 15.07 15.10 1.47
C GLU A 73 16.32 15.01 2.34
N GLN A 74 16.54 15.98 3.25
CA GLN A 74 17.60 15.90 4.27
C GLN A 74 17.41 14.69 5.20
N CYS A 75 16.18 14.42 5.66
CA CYS A 75 15.86 13.24 6.46
C CYS A 75 16.11 11.93 5.69
N GLU A 76 15.69 11.84 4.42
CA GLU A 76 15.94 10.70 3.54
C GLU A 76 17.45 10.51 3.25
N GLN A 77 18.22 11.59 3.18
CA GLN A 77 19.68 11.55 3.00
C GLN A 77 20.38 11.04 4.27
N PHE A 78 20.02 11.55 5.45
CA PHE A 78 20.54 11.05 6.74
C PHE A 78 20.22 9.56 6.93
N ALA A 79 19.00 9.13 6.58
CA ALA A 79 18.60 7.73 6.61
C ALA A 79 19.52 6.85 5.73
N LYS A 80 19.79 7.26 4.48
CA LYS A 80 20.69 6.56 3.55
C LYS A 80 22.15 6.52 4.03
N GLN A 81 22.59 7.50 4.81
CA GLN A 81 23.97 7.59 5.31
C GLN A 81 24.22 6.74 6.57
N HIS A 82 23.22 6.60 7.45
CA HIS A 82 23.44 6.09 8.81
C HIS A 82 22.66 4.83 9.18
N PHE A 83 21.78 4.31 8.31
CA PHE A 83 20.97 3.12 8.56
C PHE A 83 21.21 2.01 7.53
N THR A 84 20.68 0.82 7.79
CA THR A 84 20.67 -0.26 6.79
C THR A 84 19.78 0.11 5.59
N PRO A 85 20.01 -0.46 4.39
CA PRO A 85 19.18 -0.18 3.22
C PRO A 85 17.70 -0.53 3.38
N GLU A 86 17.38 -1.45 4.29
CA GLU A 86 16.00 -1.87 4.61
C GLU A 86 15.31 -0.88 5.54
N GLU A 87 15.96 -0.49 6.65
CA GLU A 87 15.47 0.60 7.52
C GLU A 87 15.30 1.91 6.74
N ALA A 88 16.26 2.26 5.88
CA ALA A 88 16.19 3.46 5.05
C ALA A 88 15.02 3.43 4.05
N ARG A 89 14.67 2.24 3.53
CA ARG A 89 13.48 2.06 2.68
C ARG A 89 12.20 2.25 3.47
N SER A 90 12.07 1.59 4.62
CA SER A 90 10.88 1.69 5.48
C SER A 90 10.63 3.12 5.97
N MET A 91 11.67 3.85 6.37
CA MET A 91 11.53 5.27 6.71
C MET A 91 11.13 6.12 5.48
N GLY A 92 11.69 5.81 4.31
CA GLY A 92 11.32 6.45 3.03
C GLY A 92 9.86 6.26 2.63
N GLU A 93 9.20 5.16 3.03
CA GLU A 93 7.77 4.94 2.83
C GLU A 93 6.92 5.93 3.66
N GLY A 94 7.27 6.13 4.94
CA GLY A 94 6.61 7.12 5.82
C GLY A 94 6.77 8.55 5.31
N PHE A 95 7.98 8.92 4.88
CA PHE A 95 8.25 10.22 4.25
C PHE A 95 7.51 10.39 2.91
N SER A 96 7.42 9.33 2.10
CA SER A 96 6.69 9.36 0.83
C SER A 96 5.18 9.47 1.02
N ALA A 97 4.62 8.87 2.08
CA ALA A 97 3.22 9.04 2.46
C ALA A 97 2.92 10.50 2.86
N PHE A 98 3.75 11.09 3.72
CA PHE A 98 3.61 12.50 4.10
C PHE A 98 3.79 13.46 2.92
N ARG A 99 4.79 13.23 2.06
CA ARG A 99 5.02 13.99 0.81
C ARG A 99 3.78 13.95 -0.10
N ARG A 100 3.15 12.78 -0.25
CA ARG A 100 1.91 12.62 -1.03
C ARG A 100 0.76 13.43 -0.43
N ASN A 101 0.54 13.31 0.89
CA ASN A 101 -0.54 14.01 1.60
C ASN A 101 -0.34 15.55 1.63
N LEU A 102 0.91 16.02 1.59
CA LEU A 102 1.26 17.45 1.54
C LEU A 102 1.01 18.09 0.16
N LEU A 103 1.17 17.30 -0.90
CA LEU A 103 0.99 17.74 -2.28
C LEU A 103 -0.45 17.53 -2.79
N ASP A 104 -1.15 16.51 -2.29
CA ASP A 104 -2.53 16.22 -2.71
C ASP A 104 -3.48 17.38 -2.33
N ASN A 105 -4.16 17.93 -3.35
CA ASN A 105 -5.14 19.01 -3.24
C ASN A 105 -4.68 20.18 -2.33
N ASN A 106 -3.40 20.59 -2.41
CA ASN A 106 -2.78 21.61 -1.55
C ASN A 106 -2.95 21.34 -0.04
N GLY A 107 -2.70 20.09 0.36
CA GLY A 107 -2.74 19.64 1.75
C GLY A 107 -4.14 19.36 2.30
N ALA A 108 -5.12 19.08 1.43
CA ALA A 108 -6.52 18.84 1.85
C ALA A 108 -6.67 17.73 2.89
N PHE A 109 -5.78 16.73 2.87
CA PHE A 109 -5.70 15.66 3.87
C PHE A 109 -5.61 16.19 5.32
N PHE A 110 -4.93 17.31 5.54
CA PHE A 110 -4.70 17.88 6.87
C PHE A 110 -5.86 18.77 7.37
N GLY A 111 -6.73 19.26 6.47
CA GLY A 111 -7.86 20.13 6.81
C GLY A 111 -7.45 21.31 7.71
N ASP A 112 -8.16 21.50 8.83
CA ASP A 112 -7.89 22.58 9.80
C ASP A 112 -6.51 22.49 10.48
N ALA A 113 -5.89 21.30 10.52
CA ALA A 113 -4.55 21.11 11.07
C ALA A 113 -3.45 21.74 10.19
N LEU A 114 -3.74 22.10 8.93
CA LEU A 114 -2.80 22.75 8.01
C LEU A 114 -2.20 24.04 8.62
N LYS A 115 -3.01 24.80 9.39
CA LYS A 115 -2.56 26.00 10.13
C LYS A 115 -1.48 25.69 11.17
N GLN A 116 -1.62 24.58 11.89
CA GLN A 116 -0.62 24.13 12.87
C GLN A 116 0.60 23.55 12.17
N LEU A 117 0.40 22.78 11.10
CA LEU A 117 1.46 22.16 10.30
C LEU A 117 2.43 23.20 9.74
N TYR A 118 1.93 24.23 9.05
CA TYR A 118 2.78 25.30 8.48
C TYR A 118 3.27 26.31 9.53
N GLY A 119 2.70 26.29 10.74
CA GLY A 119 3.07 27.15 11.86
C GLY A 119 4.07 26.49 12.81
N SER A 120 3.59 25.99 13.94
CA SER A 120 4.42 25.35 14.97
C SER A 120 5.06 24.05 14.48
N GLY A 121 4.32 23.23 13.70
CA GLY A 121 4.82 21.98 13.14
C GLY A 121 6.07 22.18 12.30
N LYS A 122 6.02 23.08 11.31
CA LYS A 122 7.17 23.43 10.46
C LYS A 122 8.32 23.97 11.29
N ARG A 123 8.10 24.91 12.21
CA ARG A 123 9.17 25.43 13.09
C ARG A 123 9.86 24.32 13.90
N ASN A 124 9.13 23.32 14.34
CA ASN A 124 9.69 22.17 15.04
C ASN A 124 10.47 21.26 14.08
N PHE A 125 9.93 20.94 12.90
CA PHE A 125 10.62 20.10 11.90
C PHE A 125 11.90 20.76 11.35
N ASP A 126 11.86 22.06 11.11
CA ASP A 126 13.01 22.92 10.82
C ASP A 126 14.07 22.80 11.94
N THR A 127 13.64 22.90 13.21
CA THR A 127 14.53 22.76 14.39
C THR A 127 15.13 21.34 14.46
N PHE A 128 14.32 20.31 14.25
CA PHE A 128 14.73 18.90 14.20
C PHE A 128 15.80 18.65 13.13
N CYS A 129 15.64 19.20 11.92
CA CYS A 129 16.63 19.05 10.86
C CYS A 129 17.96 19.74 11.19
N LEU A 130 17.93 20.95 11.78
CA LEU A 130 19.16 21.59 12.29
C LEU A 130 19.85 20.74 13.36
N ARG A 131 19.09 20.05 14.23
CA ARG A 131 19.65 19.15 15.24
C ARG A 131 20.21 17.85 14.66
N LEU A 132 19.62 17.30 13.58
CA LEU A 132 20.17 16.13 12.90
C LEU A 132 21.57 16.39 12.33
N GLU A 133 21.85 17.62 11.88
CA GLU A 133 23.15 18.04 11.34
C GLU A 133 24.18 18.40 12.44
N GLN A 134 23.76 18.62 13.69
CA GLN A 134 24.64 18.97 14.81
C GLN A 134 25.38 17.77 15.42
N ASP A 135 26.40 18.07 16.24
CA ASP A 135 27.18 17.08 17.00
C ASP A 135 26.40 16.57 18.23
N ILE A 136 25.28 15.92 17.96
CA ILE A 136 24.48 15.14 18.91
C ILE A 136 24.82 13.67 18.72
N ASP A 137 24.68 12.85 19.76
CA ASP A 137 24.92 11.41 19.66
C ASP A 137 24.17 10.77 18.47
N LEU A 138 24.88 9.91 17.73
CA LEU A 138 24.35 9.32 16.50
C LEU A 138 23.20 8.35 16.78
N HIS A 139 23.21 7.62 17.90
CA HIS A 139 22.11 6.75 18.26
C HIS A 139 20.85 7.57 18.60
N GLN A 140 20.98 8.66 19.37
CA GLN A 140 19.88 9.59 19.65
C GLN A 140 19.26 10.15 18.35
N ARG A 141 20.10 10.63 17.41
CA ARG A 141 19.64 11.10 16.08
C ARG A 141 18.95 10.01 15.26
N LYS A 142 19.49 8.78 15.26
CA LYS A 142 18.88 7.64 14.56
C LYS A 142 17.53 7.23 15.15
N THR A 143 17.41 7.20 16.48
CA THR A 143 16.16 6.82 17.15
C THR A 143 15.06 7.85 16.89
N ALA A 144 15.35 9.15 17.05
CA ALA A 144 14.40 10.23 16.78
C ALA A 144 13.90 10.24 15.32
N LEU A 145 14.78 9.98 14.34
CA LEU A 145 14.39 9.90 12.93
C LEU A 145 13.51 8.68 12.63
N ARG A 146 13.80 7.52 13.23
CA ARG A 146 13.00 6.30 13.08
C ARG A 146 11.61 6.48 13.65
N GLU A 147 11.51 7.07 14.84
CA GLU A 147 10.22 7.39 15.49
C GLU A 147 9.40 8.38 14.67
N LEU A 148 10.02 9.46 14.18
CA LEU A 148 9.32 10.44 13.33
C LEU A 148 8.76 9.78 12.06
N ALA A 149 9.57 9.03 11.31
CA ALA A 149 9.11 8.34 10.10
C ALA A 149 7.98 7.34 10.39
N GLY A 150 8.03 6.67 11.54
CA GLY A 150 6.98 5.77 12.02
C GLY A 150 5.65 6.47 12.37
N GLN A 151 5.64 7.78 12.64
CA GLN A 151 4.42 8.53 12.97
C GLN A 151 3.79 9.23 11.76
N LEU A 152 4.58 9.52 10.72
CA LEU A 152 4.15 10.36 9.58
C LEU A 152 3.10 9.73 8.65
N HIS A 153 2.88 8.41 8.71
CA HIS A 153 1.95 7.73 7.80
C HIS A 153 0.50 7.66 8.30
N ASN A 154 0.23 7.86 9.60
CA ASN A 154 -1.09 7.55 10.20
C ASN A 154 -1.94 8.76 10.60
N CYS A 155 -1.37 9.96 10.82
CA CYS A 155 -2.11 11.06 11.45
C CYS A 155 -2.28 12.30 10.56
N ARG A 156 -3.50 12.88 10.57
CA ARG A 156 -3.79 14.23 10.02
C ARG A 156 -3.16 15.37 10.84
N SER A 157 -2.50 15.07 11.96
CA SER A 157 -1.74 16.03 12.76
C SER A 157 -0.28 15.59 12.86
N SER A 158 0.51 15.88 11.81
CA SER A 158 1.97 15.65 11.84
C SER A 158 2.73 16.69 12.68
N GLY A 159 2.07 17.79 13.09
CA GLY A 159 2.65 18.84 13.94
C GLY A 159 3.15 18.37 15.31
N PRO A 160 2.36 17.58 16.07
CA PRO A 160 2.81 16.84 17.26
C PRO A 160 4.04 15.97 17.00
N ALA A 161 4.05 15.12 15.97
CA ALA A 161 5.19 14.27 15.64
C ALA A 161 6.49 15.07 15.40
N PHE A 162 6.39 16.19 14.68
CA PHE A 162 7.51 17.12 14.53
C PHE A 162 7.93 17.79 15.84
N HIS A 163 6.98 18.09 16.74
CA HIS A 163 7.28 18.64 18.06
C HIS A 163 8.06 17.65 18.92
N ASP A 164 7.59 16.42 19.01
CA ASP A 164 8.17 15.39 19.87
C ASP A 164 9.56 14.95 19.34
N ALA A 165 9.71 14.85 18.01
CA ALA A 165 11.01 14.61 17.38
C ALA A 165 12.00 15.78 17.59
N ALA A 166 11.55 17.04 17.49
CA ALA A 166 12.39 18.18 17.81
C ALA A 166 12.79 18.19 19.30
N LEU A 167 11.83 17.91 20.19
CA LEU A 167 12.08 17.83 21.63
C LEU A 167 13.03 16.71 22.02
N SER A 168 13.05 15.56 21.33
CA SER A 168 13.98 14.48 21.63
C SER A 168 15.43 14.81 21.26
N LEU A 169 15.64 15.69 20.26
CA LEU A 169 16.97 16.21 19.91
C LEU A 169 17.34 17.55 20.59
N ASP A 170 16.39 18.28 21.17
CA ASP A 170 16.65 19.47 21.99
C ASP A 170 17.13 19.13 23.41
N ARG A 171 17.14 17.86 23.83
CA ARG A 171 17.68 17.42 25.13
C ARG A 171 19.20 17.49 25.12
N ALA A 172 19.81 17.95 26.22
CA ALA A 172 21.27 17.87 26.38
C ALA A 172 21.77 16.42 26.21
N PRO A 173 22.87 16.18 25.48
CA PRO A 173 23.31 14.83 25.14
C PRO A 173 23.82 14.09 26.37
N GLY A 174 23.15 12.99 26.71
CA GLY A 174 23.52 12.09 27.82
C GLY A 174 23.22 12.63 29.22
N GLY A 175 23.23 11.70 30.17
CA GLY A 175 22.96 11.97 31.58
C GLY A 175 21.80 11.12 32.10
N LEU A 176 21.95 10.61 33.33
CA LEU A 176 20.98 9.72 33.98
C LEU A 176 19.56 10.30 34.05
N HIS A 177 19.42 11.62 34.23
CA HIS A 177 18.12 12.31 34.17
C HIS A 177 17.44 12.16 32.82
N GLY A 178 18.17 12.30 31.71
CA GLY A 178 17.62 12.11 30.36
C GLY A 178 17.16 10.68 30.13
N GLU A 179 18.04 9.71 30.38
CA GLU A 179 17.74 8.27 30.26
C GLU A 179 16.53 7.85 31.12
N PHE A 180 16.46 8.32 32.37
CA PHE A 180 15.35 8.06 33.27
C PHE A 180 14.04 8.71 32.83
N HIS A 181 14.09 9.99 32.45
CA HIS A 181 12.92 10.72 31.98
C HIS A 181 12.34 10.06 30.72
N ASP A 182 13.19 9.66 29.79
CA ASP A 182 12.78 9.10 28.50
C ASP A 182 12.22 7.69 28.65
N LEU A 183 12.84 6.86 29.52
CA LEU A 183 12.24 5.60 29.95
C LEU A 183 10.88 5.81 30.65
N LEU A 184 10.78 6.77 31.57
CA LEU A 184 9.55 7.07 32.31
C LEU A 184 8.42 7.47 31.34
N MET A 185 8.69 8.33 30.35
CA MET A 185 7.72 8.72 29.33
C MET A 185 7.29 7.51 28.48
N GLN A 186 8.25 6.75 27.96
CA GLN A 186 7.96 5.56 27.15
C GLN A 186 7.11 4.53 27.92
N ARG A 187 7.39 4.36 29.22
CA ARG A 187 6.66 3.41 30.06
C ARG A 187 5.25 3.91 30.41
N ILE A 188 5.06 5.22 30.64
CA ILE A 188 3.73 5.82 30.76
C ILE A 188 2.91 5.52 29.50
N ASP A 189 3.46 5.84 28.33
CA ASP A 189 2.74 5.75 27.05
C ASP A 189 2.33 4.30 26.75
N ALA A 190 3.24 3.34 26.89
CA ALA A 190 2.95 1.92 26.71
C ALA A 190 1.88 1.39 27.68
N LEU A 191 1.88 1.83 28.95
CA LEU A 191 0.88 1.40 29.94
C LEU A 191 -0.48 2.04 29.68
N LEU A 192 -0.54 3.30 29.23
CA LEU A 192 -1.79 3.95 28.81
C LEU A 192 -2.35 3.32 27.54
N GLN A 193 -1.49 2.97 26.58
CA GLN A 193 -1.85 2.23 25.37
C GLN A 193 -2.47 0.86 25.71
N GLU A 194 -1.92 0.15 26.70
CA GLU A 194 -2.50 -1.09 27.22
C GLU A 194 -3.93 -0.88 27.75
N VAL A 195 -4.20 0.23 28.47
CA VAL A 195 -5.53 0.59 28.96
C VAL A 195 -6.52 0.91 27.83
N VAL A 196 -6.06 1.58 26.78
CA VAL A 196 -6.85 1.90 25.59
C VAL A 196 -7.20 0.63 24.79
N ASN A 197 -6.26 -0.32 24.73
CA ASN A 197 -6.42 -1.58 23.98
C ASN A 197 -7.20 -2.67 24.72
N ARG A 198 -7.41 -2.58 26.04
CA ARG A 198 -8.31 -3.48 26.79
C ARG A 198 -9.79 -3.36 26.34
N PRO A 199 -10.51 -4.49 26.14
CA PRO A 199 -11.93 -4.49 25.77
C PRO A 199 -12.82 -3.61 26.64
N LEU A 200 -13.76 -2.89 26.00
CA LEU A 200 -14.72 -2.04 26.71
C LEU A 200 -15.66 -2.89 27.57
N LEU A 201 -15.76 -2.55 28.86
CA LEU A 201 -16.64 -3.25 29.81
C LEU A 201 -18.10 -3.15 29.37
N GLY A 202 -18.80 -4.29 29.32
CA GLY A 202 -20.21 -4.37 28.94
C GLY A 202 -20.49 -4.37 27.42
N VAL A 203 -19.48 -4.18 26.57
CA VAL A 203 -19.64 -4.24 25.11
C VAL A 203 -19.43 -5.67 24.60
N ALA A 204 -20.42 -6.20 23.86
CA ALA A 204 -20.35 -7.53 23.26
C ALA A 204 -19.21 -7.62 22.23
N GLN A 205 -18.29 -8.57 22.42
CA GLN A 205 -17.10 -8.77 21.58
C GLN A 205 -17.44 -9.53 20.27
N THR A 206 -18.37 -8.99 19.48
CA THR A 206 -18.72 -9.55 18.15
C THR A 206 -17.61 -9.24 17.14
N ARG A 207 -17.51 -10.02 16.05
CA ARG A 207 -16.51 -9.78 14.99
C ARG A 207 -16.60 -8.37 14.41
N GLN A 208 -17.82 -7.86 14.23
CA GLN A 208 -18.08 -6.50 13.77
C GLN A 208 -17.54 -5.45 14.75
N HIS A 209 -17.94 -5.49 16.04
CA HIS A 209 -17.46 -4.53 17.03
C HIS A 209 -15.94 -4.61 17.24
N LEU A 210 -15.33 -5.79 17.08
CA LEU A 210 -13.88 -5.96 17.15
C LEU A 210 -13.18 -5.30 15.95
N SER A 211 -13.72 -5.42 14.74
CA SER A 211 -13.21 -4.71 13.54
C SER A 211 -13.36 -3.21 13.69
N GLU A 212 -14.59 -2.72 13.93
CA GLU A 212 -14.88 -1.29 14.14
C GLU A 212 -14.02 -0.66 15.24
N ARG A 213 -13.71 -1.44 16.29
CA ARG A 213 -12.80 -1.02 17.35
C ARG A 213 -11.34 -1.03 16.92
N GLN A 214 -10.87 -2.00 16.13
CA GLN A 214 -9.50 -1.99 15.59
C GLN A 214 -9.29 -0.83 14.62
N ASP A 215 -10.26 -0.55 13.76
CA ASP A 215 -10.25 0.60 12.86
C ASP A 215 -10.26 1.92 13.65
N ARG A 216 -11.15 2.05 14.65
CA ARG A 216 -11.15 3.21 15.58
C ARG A 216 -9.82 3.35 16.34
N LEU A 217 -9.20 2.26 16.78
CA LEU A 217 -7.92 2.30 17.50
C LEU A 217 -6.78 2.74 16.57
N ARG A 218 -6.72 2.23 15.34
CA ARG A 218 -5.74 2.66 14.32
C ARG A 218 -5.75 4.18 14.12
N ASP A 219 -6.92 4.80 14.16
CA ASP A 219 -7.07 6.24 13.95
C ASP A 219 -7.00 7.08 15.24
N MET A 220 -7.42 6.53 16.40
CA MET A 220 -7.67 7.30 17.62
C MET A 220 -6.84 6.91 18.86
N GLU A 221 -6.04 5.84 18.82
CA GLU A 221 -5.31 5.34 20.00
C GLU A 221 -4.43 6.41 20.65
N VAL A 222 -3.62 7.13 19.86
CA VAL A 222 -2.75 8.22 20.35
C VAL A 222 -3.56 9.34 21.02
N HIS A 223 -4.72 9.68 20.47
CA HIS A 223 -5.62 10.71 21.00
C HIS A 223 -6.26 10.27 22.33
N MET A 224 -6.59 8.99 22.47
CA MET A 224 -7.08 8.39 23.72
C MET A 224 -5.99 8.34 24.80
N VAL A 225 -4.76 8.00 24.43
CA VAL A 225 -3.58 8.04 25.33
C VAL A 225 -3.31 9.48 25.80
N ASN A 226 -3.31 10.45 24.89
CA ASN A 226 -3.13 11.87 25.23
C ASN A 226 -4.25 12.39 26.15
N ARG A 227 -5.51 11.96 25.94
CA ARG A 227 -6.61 12.29 26.86
C ARG A 227 -6.40 11.67 28.24
N LEU A 228 -5.94 10.42 28.35
CA LEU A 228 -5.58 9.79 29.64
C LEU A 228 -4.44 10.53 30.34
N LYS A 229 -3.41 10.99 29.61
CA LYS A 229 -2.35 11.85 30.16
C LYS A 229 -2.92 13.13 30.76
N MET A 230 -3.86 13.79 30.07
CA MET A 230 -4.49 15.02 30.57
C MET A 230 -5.33 14.77 31.83
N GLU A 231 -6.16 13.72 31.88
CA GLU A 231 -6.98 13.39 33.06
C GLU A 231 -6.15 13.00 34.30
N LEU A 232 -4.95 12.46 34.08
CA LEU A 232 -4.02 12.06 35.13
C LEU A 232 -2.96 13.14 35.44
N ASP A 233 -3.01 14.27 34.73
CA ASP A 233 -2.03 15.37 34.75
C ASP A 233 -0.58 14.85 34.63
N LEU A 234 -0.36 14.00 33.63
CA LEU A 234 0.95 13.48 33.24
C LEU A 234 1.57 14.42 32.20
N PRO A 235 2.92 14.54 32.14
CA PRO A 235 3.59 15.41 31.18
C PRO A 235 3.34 14.99 29.73
N ASN A 236 3.56 15.95 28.83
CA ASN A 236 3.37 15.82 27.38
C ASN A 236 2.02 15.17 26.97
N PRO A 237 0.85 15.71 27.43
CA PRO A 237 -0.48 15.19 27.06
C PRO A 237 -0.90 15.58 25.62
N GLY A 238 0.04 15.75 24.70
CA GLY A 238 -0.22 16.24 23.34
C GLY A 238 -0.74 17.68 23.31
N ALA A 239 0.09 18.68 23.62
CA ALA A 239 -0.34 20.09 23.68
C ALA A 239 -0.85 20.70 22.35
N LEU A 240 -0.66 19.98 21.23
CA LEU A 240 -1.16 20.31 19.89
C LEU A 240 -2.23 19.31 19.39
N ASP A 241 -2.67 18.39 20.24
CA ASP A 241 -3.67 17.39 19.91
C ASP A 241 -5.08 17.97 20.05
N TRP A 242 -5.68 18.33 18.91
CA TRP A 242 -7.00 18.96 18.85
C TRP A 242 -8.14 18.02 19.28
N PHE A 243 -7.96 16.70 19.20
CA PHE A 243 -8.99 15.74 19.61
C PHE A 243 -9.17 15.71 21.13
N VAL A 244 -8.12 15.99 21.92
CA VAL A 244 -8.13 15.93 23.39
C VAL A 244 -9.22 16.81 24.02
N GLY A 245 -9.75 17.81 23.30
CA GLY A 245 -10.91 18.59 23.73
C GLY A 245 -12.24 17.81 23.82
N GLY A 246 -12.38 16.67 23.14
CA GLY A 246 -13.59 15.84 23.16
C GLY A 246 -13.78 15.11 24.49
N THR A 247 -14.99 15.14 25.04
CA THR A 247 -15.35 14.47 26.31
C THR A 247 -15.44 12.94 26.20
N ASP A 248 -15.75 12.43 25.01
CA ASP A 248 -16.19 11.04 24.81
C ASP A 248 -15.07 10.15 24.22
N LEU A 249 -13.81 10.59 24.35
CA LEU A 249 -12.63 9.87 23.88
C LEU A 249 -12.33 8.62 24.72
N ILE A 250 -12.54 8.70 26.04
CA ILE A 250 -12.20 7.64 27.00
C ILE A 250 -13.30 7.50 28.04
N GLU A 251 -13.46 6.29 28.55
CA GLU A 251 -14.47 5.97 29.56
C GLU A 251 -13.97 6.27 30.99
N PRO A 252 -14.82 6.75 31.93
CA PRO A 252 -14.38 7.12 33.28
C PRO A 252 -13.65 5.99 34.05
N TYR A 253 -13.99 4.73 33.82
CA TYR A 253 -13.32 3.60 34.48
C TYR A 253 -11.87 3.38 33.97
N GLN A 254 -11.56 3.81 32.73
CA GLN A 254 -10.20 3.68 32.18
C GLN A 254 -9.21 4.57 32.93
N ILE A 255 -9.65 5.74 33.44
CA ILE A 255 -8.82 6.62 34.29
C ILE A 255 -8.41 5.88 35.57
N GLY A 256 -9.35 5.18 36.22
CA GLY A 256 -9.08 4.38 37.42
C GLY A 256 -8.18 3.18 37.15
N LEU A 257 -8.37 2.51 36.00
CA LEU A 257 -7.54 1.37 35.59
C LEU A 257 -6.10 1.81 35.26
N ALA A 258 -5.95 2.89 34.49
CA ALA A 258 -4.65 3.51 34.18
C ALA A 258 -3.90 3.92 35.45
N ARG A 259 -4.57 4.65 36.35
CA ARG A 259 -3.99 5.03 37.66
C ARG A 259 -3.45 3.83 38.43
N ASN A 260 -4.22 2.74 38.54
CA ASN A 260 -3.80 1.54 39.26
C ASN A 260 -2.63 0.83 38.56
N LEU A 261 -2.65 0.75 37.22
CA LEU A 261 -1.59 0.13 36.42
C LEU A 261 -0.28 0.91 36.53
N LEU A 262 -0.33 2.24 36.39
CA LEU A 262 0.82 3.14 36.57
C LEU A 262 1.40 3.02 37.99
N LYS A 263 0.58 2.98 39.05
CA LYS A 263 1.04 2.75 40.44
C LYS A 263 1.74 1.40 40.63
N ALA A 264 1.36 0.38 39.87
CA ALA A 264 1.90 -0.97 40.00
C ALA A 264 3.20 -1.18 39.19
N GLN A 265 3.36 -0.45 38.08
CA GLN A 265 4.44 -0.65 37.10
C GLN A 265 5.47 0.48 37.08
N LEU A 266 5.08 1.73 37.33
CA LEU A 266 6.01 2.87 37.50
C LEU A 266 6.51 2.95 38.95
N ARG A 267 7.11 1.85 39.44
CA ARG A 267 7.88 1.86 40.70
C ARG A 267 9.34 2.16 40.40
N PRO A 268 10.03 3.01 41.17
CA PRO A 268 11.42 3.37 40.90
C PRO A 268 12.36 2.17 40.70
N VAL A 269 12.15 1.10 41.46
CA VAL A 269 12.93 -0.15 41.36
C VAL A 269 12.78 -0.85 40.00
N LEU A 270 11.59 -0.80 39.38
CA LEU A 270 11.40 -1.35 38.03
C LEU A 270 12.08 -0.48 36.97
N LEU A 271 11.93 0.85 37.07
CA LEU A 271 12.57 1.76 36.12
C LEU A 271 14.09 1.68 36.19
N ALA A 272 14.66 1.60 37.39
CA ALA A 272 16.09 1.41 37.57
C ALA A 272 16.59 0.06 37.02
N ARG A 273 15.76 -1.00 37.03
CA ARG A 273 16.08 -2.28 36.40
C ARG A 273 16.06 -2.17 34.87
N GLU A 274 15.04 -1.54 34.30
CA GLU A 274 14.98 -1.27 32.85
C GLU A 274 16.16 -0.35 32.40
N LEU A 275 16.62 0.58 33.25
CA LEU A 275 17.86 1.35 33.03
C LEU A 275 19.13 0.49 33.15
N ALA A 276 19.19 -0.47 34.08
CA ALA A 276 20.31 -1.40 34.21
C ALA A 276 20.43 -2.32 32.98
N GLU A 277 19.29 -2.73 32.40
CA GLU A 277 19.23 -3.47 31.15
C GLU A 277 19.77 -2.63 29.98
N ARG A 278 19.35 -1.36 29.84
CA ARG A 278 19.91 -0.40 28.84
C ARG A 278 21.40 -0.15 29.03
N TYR A 279 21.86 0.06 30.27
CA TYR A 279 23.28 0.22 30.59
C TYR A 279 24.08 -0.97 30.07
N MET A 280 23.63 -2.20 30.34
CA MET A 280 24.34 -3.41 29.92
C MET A 280 24.25 -3.65 28.42
N GLU A 281 23.18 -3.26 27.74
CA GLU A 281 23.10 -3.29 26.28
C GLU A 281 24.09 -2.31 25.64
N GLN A 282 24.09 -1.04 26.09
CA GLN A 282 25.05 -0.04 25.61
C GLN A 282 26.50 -0.45 25.92
N PHE A 283 26.76 -1.01 27.10
CA PHE A 283 28.07 -1.52 27.47
C PHE A 283 28.51 -2.68 26.56
N ARG A 284 27.67 -3.70 26.37
CA ARG A 284 27.93 -4.84 25.47
C ARG A 284 28.15 -4.41 24.02
N SER A 285 27.39 -3.43 23.51
CA SER A 285 27.56 -2.93 22.13
C SER A 285 28.91 -2.24 21.86
N LYS A 286 29.63 -1.83 22.92
CA LYS A 286 30.97 -1.24 22.85
C LYS A 286 32.09 -2.26 23.09
N LEU A 287 31.75 -3.52 23.40
CA LEU A 287 32.71 -4.61 23.58
C LEU A 287 32.97 -5.35 22.25
N PRO A 288 34.17 -5.95 22.08
CA PRO A 288 34.45 -6.81 20.93
C PRO A 288 33.60 -8.10 20.99
N PRO A 289 33.18 -8.69 19.85
CA PRO A 289 32.30 -9.87 19.83
C PRO A 289 32.82 -11.06 20.63
N GLU A 290 34.14 -11.23 20.70
CA GLU A 290 34.81 -12.29 21.46
C GLU A 290 34.53 -12.19 22.97
N ALA A 291 34.38 -10.97 23.50
CA ALA A 291 34.05 -10.70 24.90
C ALA A 291 32.54 -10.83 25.23
N LEU A 292 31.71 -11.14 24.24
CA LEU A 292 30.26 -11.32 24.41
C LEU A 292 29.84 -12.79 24.53
N ALA A 293 30.75 -13.75 24.38
CA ALA A 293 30.45 -15.16 24.59
C ALA A 293 30.18 -15.44 26.09
N PRO A 294 29.18 -16.28 26.46
CA PRO A 294 28.81 -16.52 27.87
C PRO A 294 29.95 -17.04 28.77
N ASP A 295 30.92 -17.73 28.18
CA ASP A 295 32.09 -18.30 28.86
C ASP A 295 33.40 -17.59 28.46
N ALA A 296 33.34 -16.35 27.95
CA ALA A 296 34.54 -15.58 27.60
C ALA A 296 35.36 -15.21 28.86
N ASP A 297 36.67 -15.51 28.84
CA ASP A 297 37.61 -14.93 29.80
C ASP A 297 37.95 -13.49 29.41
N LEU A 298 37.49 -12.56 30.24
CA LEU A 298 37.63 -11.13 30.02
C LEU A 298 38.99 -10.56 30.42
N ASN A 299 39.88 -11.35 31.05
CA ASN A 299 41.23 -10.92 31.43
C ASN A 299 41.97 -10.22 30.27
N SER A 300 41.93 -10.83 29.08
CA SER A 300 42.56 -10.29 27.86
C SER A 300 41.88 -9.03 27.30
N HIS A 301 40.64 -8.75 27.71
CA HIS A 301 39.79 -7.66 27.21
C HIS A 301 39.62 -6.50 28.21
N MET A 302 40.24 -6.56 29.40
CA MET A 302 40.06 -5.60 30.50
C MET A 302 40.30 -4.13 30.10
N LYS A 303 41.16 -3.85 29.12
CA LYS A 303 41.31 -2.47 28.59
C LYS A 303 40.04 -1.98 27.90
N SER A 304 39.52 -2.74 26.93
CA SER A 304 38.29 -2.41 26.19
C SER A 304 37.08 -2.31 27.11
N ILE A 305 37.04 -3.16 28.15
CA ILE A 305 36.05 -3.11 29.23
C ILE A 305 36.11 -1.79 30.01
N ASN A 306 37.30 -1.34 30.41
CA ASN A 306 37.46 -0.05 31.09
C ASN A 306 37.07 1.13 30.20
N ASP A 307 37.43 1.11 28.91
CA ASP A 307 37.11 2.16 27.96
C ASP A 307 35.59 2.21 27.68
N ALA A 308 34.94 1.05 27.49
CA ALA A 308 33.48 0.93 27.36
C ALA A 308 32.74 1.37 28.63
N HIS A 309 33.21 0.95 29.81
CA HIS A 309 32.63 1.31 31.11
C HIS A 309 32.68 2.83 31.33
N ARG A 310 33.82 3.47 31.09
CA ARG A 310 33.97 4.94 31.16
C ARG A 310 33.01 5.66 30.22
N ALA A 311 32.84 5.15 28.99
CA ALA A 311 31.94 5.76 28.02
C ALA A 311 30.47 5.67 28.43
N VAL A 312 30.01 4.55 29.02
CA VAL A 312 28.61 4.38 29.46
C VAL A 312 28.35 5.05 30.81
N SER A 313 29.30 5.02 31.74
CA SER A 313 29.18 5.71 33.04
C SER A 313 29.27 7.24 32.95
N ALA A 314 29.75 7.80 31.84
CA ALA A 314 29.58 9.22 31.54
C ALA A 314 28.08 9.60 31.38
N THR A 315 27.25 8.68 30.88
CA THR A 315 25.80 8.84 30.74
C THR A 315 25.08 8.53 32.05
N TYR A 316 25.24 7.30 32.58
CA TYR A 316 24.40 6.81 33.69
C TYR A 316 24.94 7.13 35.09
N GLY A 317 26.16 7.65 35.21
CA GLY A 317 26.83 7.94 36.49
C GLY A 317 27.85 6.87 36.93
N PRO A 318 28.55 7.12 38.06
CA PRO A 318 29.64 6.26 38.55
C PRO A 318 29.12 4.96 39.18
N VAL A 319 28.78 4.01 38.31
CA VAL A 319 28.63 2.58 38.62
C VAL A 319 30.00 1.97 38.94
N SER A 320 30.07 1.01 39.85
CA SER A 320 31.32 0.28 40.11
C SER A 320 31.55 -0.81 39.06
N LEU A 321 32.75 -0.88 38.47
CA LEU A 321 33.13 -1.96 37.55
C LEU A 321 33.03 -3.35 38.21
N HIS A 322 33.25 -3.44 39.53
CA HIS A 322 33.08 -4.68 40.30
C HIS A 322 31.62 -5.14 40.45
N HIS A 323 30.64 -4.30 40.10
CA HIS A 323 29.22 -4.68 40.05
C HIS A 323 28.80 -5.17 38.65
N LEU A 324 29.65 -4.96 37.63
CA LEU A 324 29.44 -5.38 36.24
C LEU A 324 30.17 -6.68 35.88
N LEU A 325 31.18 -7.05 36.68
CA LEU A 325 32.04 -8.20 36.46
C LEU A 325 31.99 -9.15 37.66
N MET A 326 32.18 -10.44 37.40
CA MET A 326 32.41 -11.46 38.43
C MET A 326 33.75 -12.16 38.17
N CYS A 327 34.46 -12.53 39.22
CA CYS A 327 35.64 -13.39 39.14
C CYS A 327 35.22 -14.83 39.42
N ASP A 328 35.64 -15.76 38.57
CA ASP A 328 35.48 -17.19 38.77
C ASP A 328 36.62 -17.70 39.66
N GLU A 329 36.31 -18.09 40.90
CA GLU A 329 37.31 -18.50 41.91
C GLU A 329 38.06 -19.78 41.53
N GLU A 330 37.51 -20.63 40.65
CA GLU A 330 38.19 -21.86 40.22
C GLU A 330 39.16 -21.62 39.06
N THR A 331 38.92 -20.60 38.23
CA THR A 331 39.69 -20.36 36.99
C THR A 331 40.46 -19.04 36.95
N ASP A 332 40.25 -18.14 37.92
CA ASP A 332 40.75 -16.76 37.96
C ASP A 332 40.34 -15.92 36.72
N ALA A 333 39.28 -16.37 36.03
CA ALA A 333 38.72 -15.73 34.85
C ALA A 333 37.68 -14.67 35.25
N TRP A 334 37.80 -13.47 34.70
CA TRP A 334 36.75 -12.46 34.83
C TRP A 334 35.66 -12.69 33.79
N ARG A 335 34.40 -12.57 34.20
CA ARG A 335 33.21 -12.74 33.33
C ARG A 335 32.23 -11.58 33.54
N LEU A 336 31.32 -11.36 32.59
CA LEU A 336 30.25 -10.38 32.76
C LEU A 336 29.24 -10.88 33.79
N GLN A 337 28.83 -10.02 34.71
CA GLN A 337 27.77 -10.31 35.68
C GLN A 337 26.42 -10.45 34.96
N PRO A 338 25.71 -11.59 35.05
CA PRO A 338 24.36 -11.74 34.50
C PRO A 338 23.27 -11.10 35.38
N ASP A 339 23.42 -11.12 36.70
CA ASP A 339 22.46 -10.49 37.63
C ASP A 339 22.63 -8.96 37.67
N LEU A 340 21.58 -8.25 37.28
CA LEU A 340 21.54 -6.79 37.26
C LEU A 340 21.14 -6.17 38.60
N SER A 341 20.93 -6.96 39.65
CA SER A 341 20.41 -6.48 40.93
C SER A 341 21.30 -5.42 41.59
N VAL A 342 22.63 -5.60 41.58
CA VAL A 342 23.56 -4.61 42.15
C VAL A 342 23.63 -3.34 41.29
N LEU A 343 23.67 -3.48 39.96
CA LEU A 343 23.61 -2.35 39.03
C LEU A 343 22.30 -1.55 39.16
N THR A 344 21.18 -2.24 39.35
CA THR A 344 19.86 -1.65 39.62
C THR A 344 19.89 -0.82 40.91
N HIS A 345 20.56 -1.34 41.96
CA HIS A 345 20.73 -0.62 43.22
C HIS A 345 21.60 0.63 43.07
N ASP A 346 22.73 0.55 42.37
CA ASP A 346 23.59 1.70 42.08
C ASP A 346 22.77 2.79 41.36
N LEU A 347 22.00 2.42 40.33
CA LEU A 347 21.17 3.38 39.59
C LEU A 347 20.07 3.99 40.47
N LEU A 348 19.47 3.24 41.41
CA LEU A 348 18.54 3.79 42.39
C LEU A 348 19.19 4.84 43.31
N GLU A 349 20.39 4.55 43.84
CA GLU A 349 21.14 5.50 44.66
C GLU A 349 21.48 6.78 43.89
N HIS A 350 21.85 6.67 42.61
CA HIS A 350 22.15 7.82 41.75
C HIS A 350 20.91 8.63 41.36
N LEU A 351 19.78 7.98 41.06
CA LEU A 351 18.50 8.66 40.80
C LEU A 351 18.01 9.43 42.04
N ALA A 352 18.17 8.83 43.23
CA ALA A 352 17.85 9.48 44.49
C ALA A 352 18.79 10.66 44.78
N ALA A 353 20.10 10.52 44.51
CA ALA A 353 21.07 11.60 44.66
C ALA A 353 20.82 12.78 43.70
N GLN A 354 20.28 12.54 42.51
CA GLN A 354 19.81 13.56 41.57
C GLN A 354 18.42 14.13 41.90
N ASN A 355 17.82 13.72 43.03
CA ASN A 355 16.46 14.11 43.43
C ASN A 355 15.40 13.76 42.37
N LEU A 356 15.56 12.65 41.63
CA LEU A 356 14.62 12.19 40.60
C LEU A 356 13.66 11.10 41.10
N ILE A 357 13.97 10.48 42.23
CA ILE A 357 13.09 9.53 42.94
C ILE A 357 13.20 9.79 44.45
N VAL A 358 12.19 9.37 45.20
CA VAL A 358 12.31 9.26 46.66
C VAL A 358 13.18 8.03 46.97
N PRO A 359 14.18 8.12 47.88
CA PRO A 359 15.02 6.99 48.24
C PRO A 359 14.17 5.76 48.64
N ALA A 360 14.38 4.65 47.94
CA ALA A 360 13.68 3.40 48.25
C ALA A 360 14.09 2.90 49.65
N ARG A 361 13.13 2.31 50.38
CA ARG A 361 13.43 1.72 51.69
C ARG A 361 14.17 0.39 51.50
N THR A 362 15.43 0.39 51.89
CA THR A 362 16.26 -0.82 52.03
C THR A 362 16.12 -1.38 53.45
N SER A 363 15.88 -2.68 53.58
CA SER A 363 15.81 -3.38 54.87
C SER A 363 16.51 -4.73 54.80
N SER A 364 17.35 -5.06 55.78
CA SER A 364 17.82 -6.43 55.99
C SER A 364 16.63 -7.31 56.40
N ILE A 365 16.46 -8.44 55.72
CA ILE A 365 15.39 -9.42 55.97
C ILE A 365 15.93 -10.74 56.54
N TRP A 366 17.22 -11.00 56.36
CA TRP A 366 17.93 -12.14 56.93
C TRP A 366 19.41 -11.81 57.08
N GLN A 367 20.04 -12.37 58.12
CA GLN A 367 21.47 -12.22 58.40
C GLN A 367 22.02 -13.58 58.82
N GLU A 368 23.14 -14.00 58.22
CA GLU A 368 23.83 -15.23 58.57
C GLU A 368 25.34 -15.02 58.59
N GLY A 369 26.04 -15.74 59.47
CA GLY A 369 27.46 -15.54 59.70
C GLY A 369 28.19 -16.80 60.10
N SER A 370 29.38 -16.97 59.55
CA SER A 370 30.36 -17.99 59.90
C SER A 370 31.59 -17.35 60.57
N LYS A 371 32.66 -18.11 60.76
CA LYS A 371 33.95 -17.55 61.19
C LYS A 371 34.67 -16.80 60.06
N ASP A 372 34.30 -17.08 58.82
CA ASP A 372 35.02 -16.68 57.62
C ASP A 372 34.35 -15.48 56.93
N GLY A 373 33.04 -15.26 57.18
CA GLY A 373 32.32 -14.07 56.73
C GLY A 373 30.94 -13.90 57.39
N ILE A 374 30.35 -12.71 57.24
CA ILE A 374 28.95 -12.42 57.59
C ILE A 374 28.27 -11.83 56.35
N TRP A 375 27.02 -12.21 56.09
CA TRP A 375 26.23 -11.65 55.00
C TRP A 375 24.78 -11.35 55.41
N ASP A 376 24.27 -10.24 54.87
CA ASP A 376 22.90 -9.77 55.09
C ASP A 376 22.12 -9.82 53.77
N LEU A 377 20.99 -10.52 53.74
CA LEU A 377 20.05 -10.47 52.62
C LEU A 377 19.20 -9.20 52.73
N MET A 378 19.41 -8.29 51.79
CA MET A 378 18.78 -6.98 51.74
C MET A 378 17.62 -6.99 50.76
N GLN A 379 16.51 -6.35 51.15
CA GLN A 379 15.31 -6.16 50.34
C GLN A 379 15.12 -4.66 50.05
N VAL A 380 14.84 -4.33 48.79
CA VAL A 380 14.48 -2.96 48.34
C VAL A 380 13.12 -3.01 47.63
N ASP A 381 12.13 -2.32 48.20
CA ASP A 381 10.74 -2.27 47.74
C ASP A 381 10.16 -3.63 47.30
N TRP A 382 10.51 -4.72 48.02
CA TRP A 382 10.13 -6.13 47.79
C TRP A 382 10.37 -6.72 46.38
N ARG A 383 10.87 -5.93 45.43
CA ARG A 383 11.08 -6.27 44.02
C ARG A 383 12.55 -6.38 43.61
N LEU A 384 13.46 -5.98 44.49
CA LEU A 384 14.89 -6.12 44.34
C LEU A 384 15.46 -6.74 45.62
N PHE A 385 16.32 -7.73 45.44
CA PHE A 385 17.06 -8.40 46.50
C PHE A 385 18.54 -8.40 46.15
N LEU A 386 19.39 -8.23 47.15
CA LEU A 386 20.85 -8.24 47.02
C LEU A 386 21.47 -8.67 48.36
N VAL A 387 22.76 -8.97 48.37
CA VAL A 387 23.47 -9.39 49.58
C VAL A 387 24.53 -8.36 49.95
N GLU A 388 24.61 -8.00 51.23
CA GLU A 388 25.69 -7.20 51.81
C GLU A 388 26.64 -8.14 52.56
N ALA A 389 27.80 -8.47 51.97
CA ALA A 389 28.74 -9.46 52.49
C ALA A 389 30.01 -8.82 53.09
N ARG A 390 30.58 -9.46 54.12
CA ARG A 390 31.80 -9.05 54.83
C ARG A 390 32.73 -10.24 55.00
N GLU A 391 33.78 -10.27 54.20
CA GLU A 391 34.77 -11.35 54.14
C GLU A 391 36.19 -10.73 54.28
N PRO A 392 36.89 -10.90 55.41
CA PRO A 392 36.42 -11.44 56.70
C PRO A 392 35.35 -10.57 57.37
N PRO A 393 34.72 -10.99 58.49
CA PRO A 393 33.62 -10.25 59.14
C PRO A 393 33.88 -8.78 59.54
N GLN A 394 35.16 -8.38 59.62
CA GLN A 394 35.60 -7.01 59.93
C GLN A 394 35.83 -6.14 58.68
N ALA A 395 35.73 -6.71 57.47
CA ALA A 395 35.87 -6.01 56.21
C ALA A 395 34.72 -4.99 56.01
N PRO A 396 34.94 -3.94 55.20
CA PRO A 396 33.85 -3.09 54.74
C PRO A 396 32.82 -3.94 53.97
N PRO A 397 31.52 -3.67 54.11
CA PRO A 397 30.49 -4.39 53.39
C PRO A 397 30.59 -4.21 51.88
N ALA A 398 30.50 -5.32 51.15
CA ALA A 398 30.44 -5.37 49.70
C ALA A 398 29.04 -5.82 49.25
N LYS A 399 28.42 -5.08 48.31
CA LYS A 399 27.17 -5.47 47.67
C LYS A 399 27.46 -6.58 46.64
N LYS A 400 26.86 -7.75 46.81
CA LYS A 400 26.94 -8.91 45.90
C LYS A 400 25.53 -9.28 45.39
N PRO A 401 25.41 -9.91 44.21
CA PRO A 401 24.20 -10.59 43.76
C PRO A 401 23.64 -11.59 44.78
N VAL A 402 22.35 -11.90 44.68
CA VAL A 402 21.79 -13.05 45.40
C VAL A 402 22.26 -14.33 44.71
N GLN A 403 22.58 -15.36 45.49
CA GLN A 403 22.98 -16.68 45.00
C GLN A 403 22.05 -17.73 45.59
N MET A 404 22.03 -18.92 45.00
CA MET A 404 21.16 -20.02 45.43
C MET A 404 21.29 -20.33 46.92
N HIS A 405 22.52 -20.35 47.46
CA HIS A 405 22.73 -20.69 48.87
C HIS A 405 22.10 -19.66 49.83
N HIS A 406 22.16 -18.37 49.50
CA HIS A 406 21.50 -17.29 50.25
C HIS A 406 19.97 -17.49 50.32
N ALA A 407 19.33 -17.83 49.20
CA ALA A 407 17.89 -18.06 49.15
C ALA A 407 17.50 -19.39 49.83
N MET A 408 18.30 -20.45 49.70
CA MET A 408 18.06 -21.72 50.39
C MET A 408 18.18 -21.57 51.91
N ALA A 409 19.13 -20.80 52.41
CA ALA A 409 19.24 -20.44 53.82
C ALA A 409 17.96 -19.76 54.34
N PHE A 410 17.56 -18.66 53.70
CA PHE A 410 16.31 -17.93 54.00
C PHE A 410 15.08 -18.86 54.07
N LEU A 411 14.96 -19.79 53.12
CA LEU A 411 13.81 -20.71 53.05
C LEU A 411 13.82 -21.79 54.13
N ASN A 412 14.99 -22.34 54.47
CA ASN A 412 15.13 -23.37 55.50
C ASN A 412 14.65 -22.88 56.88
N GLN A 413 14.77 -21.58 57.17
CA GLN A 413 14.25 -20.97 58.41
C GLN A 413 12.83 -20.41 58.27
N MET A 414 12.53 -19.65 57.20
CA MET A 414 11.26 -18.92 57.11
C MET A 414 10.05 -19.80 56.78
N ARG A 415 10.24 -21.00 56.20
CA ARG A 415 9.17 -21.96 55.85
C ARG A 415 8.02 -21.39 54.98
N MET A 416 8.28 -20.29 54.27
CA MET A 416 7.36 -19.68 53.30
C MET A 416 7.92 -19.87 51.88
N ALA A 417 7.10 -19.70 50.84
CA ALA A 417 7.60 -19.62 49.47
C ALA A 417 8.46 -18.34 49.28
N PRO A 418 9.55 -18.39 48.49
CA PRO A 418 10.37 -17.21 48.23
C PRO A 418 9.56 -16.18 47.42
N PRO A 419 9.73 -14.86 47.68
CA PRO A 419 9.17 -13.82 46.82
C PRO A 419 9.63 -14.00 45.36
N ALA A 420 8.75 -13.75 44.39
CA ALA A 420 9.06 -13.98 42.98
C ALA A 420 10.31 -13.21 42.49
N ALA A 421 10.57 -12.02 43.03
CA ALA A 421 11.79 -11.26 42.73
C ALA A 421 13.07 -11.86 43.36
N LEU A 422 12.98 -12.52 44.52
CA LEU A 422 14.11 -13.27 45.10
C LEU A 422 14.43 -14.49 44.23
N VAL A 423 13.41 -15.17 43.71
CA VAL A 423 13.57 -16.22 42.71
C VAL A 423 14.23 -15.66 41.46
N SER A 424 13.72 -14.58 40.87
CA SER A 424 14.28 -13.97 39.65
C SER A 424 15.76 -13.59 39.78
N ALA A 425 16.22 -13.11 40.95
CA ALA A 425 17.64 -12.84 41.19
C ALA A 425 18.46 -14.14 41.14
N VAL A 426 18.04 -15.17 41.87
CA VAL A 426 18.74 -16.48 41.93
C VAL A 426 18.71 -17.24 40.60
N LEU A 427 17.69 -17.06 39.76
CA LEU A 427 17.64 -17.65 38.41
C LEU A 427 18.70 -17.06 37.45
N SER A 428 19.46 -16.06 37.89
CA SER A 428 20.62 -15.48 37.19
C SER A 428 21.97 -16.02 37.68
N ASP A 429 21.99 -16.89 38.71
CA ASP A 429 23.20 -17.57 39.23
C ASP A 429 23.82 -18.52 38.18
N THR A 430 25.01 -19.06 38.43
CA THR A 430 25.75 -19.89 37.46
C THR A 430 24.98 -21.15 37.01
N PRO A 431 25.08 -21.58 35.74
CA PRO A 431 24.30 -22.72 35.20
C PRO A 431 24.49 -24.05 35.94
N GLY A 432 25.63 -24.25 36.61
CA GLY A 432 25.88 -25.43 37.45
C GLY A 432 25.04 -25.46 38.72
N VAL A 433 24.90 -24.32 39.38
CA VAL A 433 24.13 -24.15 40.63
C VAL A 433 22.62 -24.09 40.35
N GLN A 434 22.22 -23.49 39.22
CA GLN A 434 20.85 -23.47 38.71
C GLN A 434 20.17 -24.86 38.63
N ARG A 435 20.94 -25.96 38.55
CA ARG A 435 20.39 -27.33 38.60
C ARG A 435 19.64 -27.64 39.90
N GLN A 436 19.98 -26.94 40.98
CA GLN A 436 19.40 -27.10 42.32
C GLN A 436 18.04 -26.40 42.48
N VAL A 437 17.62 -25.55 41.52
CA VAL A 437 16.32 -24.86 41.54
C VAL A 437 15.18 -25.88 41.80
N PRO A 438 14.31 -25.64 42.80
CA PRO A 438 13.07 -26.38 42.97
C PRO A 438 12.04 -26.04 41.88
N MET A 439 11.32 -27.03 41.35
CA MET A 439 10.20 -26.82 40.42
C MET A 439 9.15 -25.85 40.99
N SER A 440 8.95 -25.85 42.30
CA SER A 440 7.99 -24.98 43.00
C SER A 440 8.33 -23.49 42.96
N TRP A 441 9.51 -23.09 42.47
CA TRP A 441 9.85 -21.69 42.23
C TRP A 441 9.53 -21.25 40.79
N LEU A 442 9.33 -22.20 39.88
CA LEU A 442 9.03 -21.99 38.46
C LEU A 442 7.51 -22.03 38.18
N ASN A 443 6.71 -21.64 39.16
CA ASN A 443 5.24 -21.59 39.09
C ASN A 443 4.72 -20.30 38.40
N ASP A 444 5.61 -19.46 37.88
CA ASP A 444 5.32 -18.19 37.21
C ASP A 444 5.95 -18.16 35.80
N GLU A 445 5.22 -17.65 34.81
CA GLU A 445 5.59 -17.67 33.39
C GLU A 445 6.86 -16.83 33.14
N ALA A 446 7.08 -15.73 33.87
CA ALA A 446 8.27 -14.88 33.71
C ALA A 446 9.53 -15.51 34.34
N ASN A 447 9.41 -16.05 35.56
CA ASN A 447 10.49 -16.81 36.20
C ASN A 447 10.88 -18.04 35.36
N LEU A 448 9.90 -18.83 34.91
CA LEU A 448 10.19 -19.98 34.06
C LEU A 448 10.78 -19.56 32.71
N THR A 449 10.28 -18.51 32.06
CA THR A 449 10.86 -17.98 30.82
C THR A 449 12.33 -17.61 31.00
N THR A 450 12.66 -16.97 32.11
CA THR A 450 14.04 -16.57 32.45
C THR A 450 14.94 -17.80 32.61
N PHE A 451 14.50 -18.79 33.39
CA PHE A 451 15.23 -20.05 33.61
C PHE A 451 15.42 -20.85 32.31
N CYS A 452 14.36 -21.00 31.52
CA CYS A 452 14.38 -21.67 30.22
C CYS A 452 15.37 -21.02 29.25
N ARG A 453 15.45 -19.67 29.22
CA ARG A 453 16.42 -18.93 28.42
C ARG A 453 17.86 -19.10 28.93
N ALA A 454 18.07 -19.08 30.25
CA ALA A 454 19.39 -19.25 30.86
C ALA A 454 19.96 -20.66 30.65
N GLN A 455 19.11 -21.69 30.71
CA GLN A 455 19.52 -23.08 30.47
C GLN A 455 19.64 -23.40 28.97
N GLY A 456 18.70 -22.94 28.14
CA GLY A 456 18.54 -23.37 26.75
C GLY A 456 17.96 -24.79 26.64
N ASP A 457 17.40 -25.11 25.47
CA ASP A 457 16.56 -26.31 25.27
C ASP A 457 17.24 -27.63 25.67
N ARG A 458 18.52 -27.81 25.35
CA ARG A 458 19.23 -29.07 25.66
C ARG A 458 19.49 -29.25 27.17
N ASN A 459 19.88 -28.18 27.88
CA ASN A 459 20.18 -28.31 29.32
C ASN A 459 18.88 -28.38 30.12
N PHE A 460 17.85 -27.64 29.72
CA PHE A 460 16.54 -27.70 30.34
C PHE A 460 15.86 -29.07 30.14
N GLN A 461 15.98 -29.69 28.95
CA GLN A 461 15.62 -31.10 28.72
C GLN A 461 16.30 -32.02 29.75
N THR A 462 17.63 -31.99 29.86
CA THR A 462 18.39 -32.83 30.81
C THR A 462 18.06 -32.51 32.27
N TRP A 463 17.59 -31.31 32.58
CA TRP A 463 17.11 -30.95 33.91
C TRP A 463 15.72 -31.54 34.20
N ILE A 464 14.78 -31.48 33.25
CA ILE A 464 13.47 -32.13 33.33
C ILE A 464 13.65 -33.65 33.53
N GLU A 465 14.45 -34.30 32.69
CA GLU A 465 14.77 -35.75 32.75
C GLU A 465 15.35 -36.24 34.09
N ARG A 466 15.81 -35.33 34.96
CA ARG A 466 16.31 -35.64 36.31
C ARG A 466 15.28 -35.42 37.43
N LYS A 467 14.10 -34.87 37.14
CA LYS A 467 13.03 -34.66 38.11
C LYS A 467 12.04 -35.82 38.02
N GLU A 468 12.06 -36.72 39.00
CA GLU A 468 11.27 -37.96 38.97
C GLU A 468 9.75 -37.77 38.87
N ASN A 469 9.23 -36.59 39.24
CA ASN A 469 7.82 -36.21 39.02
C ASN A 469 7.70 -34.69 38.78
N LEU A 470 7.13 -34.28 37.65
CA LEU A 470 6.64 -32.91 37.46
C LEU A 470 5.34 -32.73 38.23
N ALA A 471 5.20 -31.61 38.96
CA ALA A 471 3.98 -31.32 39.69
C ALA A 471 2.84 -30.93 38.73
N GLU A 472 1.62 -31.40 39.04
CA GLU A 472 0.40 -31.11 38.27
C GLU A 472 0.22 -29.62 37.96
N ALA A 473 0.37 -28.76 38.98
CA ALA A 473 0.21 -27.32 38.86
C ALA A 473 1.30 -26.63 38.01
N SER A 474 2.38 -27.33 37.66
CA SER A 474 3.44 -26.76 36.82
C SER A 474 3.15 -26.89 35.32
N LEU A 475 2.31 -27.84 34.87
CA LEU A 475 2.04 -28.05 33.43
C LEU A 475 1.38 -26.83 32.76
N SER A 476 0.48 -26.16 33.46
CA SER A 476 -0.27 -24.97 33.01
C SER A 476 0.62 -23.76 32.72
N VAL A 477 1.85 -23.74 33.23
CA VAL A 477 2.85 -22.69 33.00
C VAL A 477 3.97 -23.22 32.10
N LEU A 478 4.36 -24.49 32.30
CA LEU A 478 5.49 -25.12 31.63
C LEU A 478 5.29 -25.32 30.13
N LEU A 479 4.18 -25.94 29.73
CA LEU A 479 3.93 -26.21 28.30
C LEU A 479 3.72 -24.91 27.49
N PRO A 480 2.94 -23.91 27.94
CA PRO A 480 2.84 -22.62 27.25
C PRO A 480 4.18 -21.90 27.11
N THR A 481 5.00 -21.86 28.17
CA THR A 481 6.32 -21.20 28.13
C THR A 481 7.25 -21.86 27.12
N LEU A 482 7.32 -23.19 27.14
CA LEU A 482 8.19 -23.94 26.21
C LEU A 482 7.72 -23.82 24.75
N ALA A 483 6.41 -23.72 24.51
CA ALA A 483 5.88 -23.45 23.19
C ALA A 483 6.21 -22.03 22.71
N ASN A 484 5.97 -21.01 23.54
CA ASN A 484 6.32 -19.62 23.25
C ASN A 484 7.82 -19.46 22.90
N LEU A 485 8.70 -20.19 23.60
CA LEU A 485 10.16 -20.19 23.37
C LEU A 485 10.62 -21.15 22.26
N GLY A 486 9.73 -21.96 21.68
CA GLY A 486 10.06 -22.92 20.63
C GLY A 486 10.95 -24.10 21.05
N MET A 487 11.11 -24.33 22.36
CA MET A 487 12.01 -25.30 22.99
C MET A 487 11.48 -26.74 22.85
N TRP A 488 11.57 -27.29 21.65
CA TRP A 488 10.86 -28.52 21.29
C TRP A 488 11.35 -29.75 22.04
N ARG A 489 12.63 -29.85 22.40
CA ARG A 489 13.15 -31.05 23.08
C ARG A 489 12.65 -31.12 24.50
N SER A 490 12.70 -29.99 25.20
CA SER A 490 12.11 -29.82 26.53
C SER A 490 10.61 -30.05 26.50
N PHE A 491 9.91 -29.49 25.49
CA PHE A 491 8.47 -29.68 25.30
C PHE A 491 8.11 -31.17 25.12
N ALA A 492 8.86 -31.89 24.29
CA ALA A 492 8.71 -33.33 24.12
C ALA A 492 8.98 -34.09 25.44
N ALA A 493 10.09 -33.80 26.12
CA ALA A 493 10.44 -34.46 27.39
C ALA A 493 9.37 -34.27 28.48
N VAL A 494 8.74 -33.10 28.58
CA VAL A 494 7.61 -32.86 29.51
C VAL A 494 6.41 -33.73 29.17
N LEU A 495 6.08 -33.89 27.88
CA LEU A 495 4.97 -34.74 27.45
C LEU A 495 5.28 -36.24 27.58
N ASP A 496 6.52 -36.64 27.32
CA ASP A 496 6.96 -38.04 27.38
C ASP A 496 7.07 -38.55 28.83
N GLN A 497 7.30 -37.66 29.79
CA GLN A 497 7.34 -37.96 31.22
C GLN A 497 6.00 -37.76 31.94
N ALA A 498 4.98 -37.23 31.25
CA ALA A 498 3.68 -36.98 31.86
C ALA A 498 2.99 -38.30 32.24
N PRO A 499 2.73 -38.60 33.54
CA PRO A 499 2.06 -39.84 33.96
C PRO A 499 0.55 -39.84 33.67
N TRP A 500 0.04 -38.82 32.98
CA TRP A 500 -1.39 -38.58 32.77
C TRP A 500 -1.84 -38.93 31.35
N PRO A 501 -3.08 -39.44 31.17
CA PRO A 501 -3.68 -39.61 29.85
C PRO A 501 -3.74 -38.28 29.06
N ALA A 502 -3.70 -38.36 27.73
CA ALA A 502 -3.59 -37.19 26.86
C ALA A 502 -4.66 -36.11 27.12
N ALA A 503 -5.92 -36.51 27.34
CA ALA A 503 -7.02 -35.59 27.67
C ALA A 503 -6.77 -34.78 28.95
N GLU A 504 -6.13 -35.38 29.94
CA GLU A 504 -5.84 -34.74 31.22
C GLU A 504 -4.65 -33.78 31.10
N VAL A 505 -3.65 -34.11 30.27
CA VAL A 505 -2.58 -33.18 29.88
C VAL A 505 -3.14 -31.97 29.13
N VAL A 506 -4.07 -32.16 28.19
CA VAL A 506 -4.70 -31.06 27.43
C VAL A 506 -5.49 -30.12 28.34
N ARG A 507 -6.29 -30.64 29.28
CA ARG A 507 -6.98 -29.83 30.29
C ARG A 507 -6.01 -29.01 31.12
N ARG A 508 -4.98 -29.65 31.69
CA ARG A 508 -4.01 -29.04 32.60
C ARG A 508 -3.13 -27.99 31.94
N ALA A 509 -2.83 -28.14 30.65
CA ALA A 509 -2.05 -27.17 29.89
C ALA A 509 -2.83 -25.89 29.51
N GLY A 510 -4.16 -25.85 29.70
CA GLY A 510 -5.02 -24.73 29.32
C GLY A 510 -5.86 -24.95 28.06
N GLY A 511 -5.90 -26.18 27.51
CA GLY A 511 -6.80 -26.57 26.41
C GLY A 511 -6.65 -25.70 25.15
N ALA A 512 -7.70 -24.94 24.84
CA ALA A 512 -7.82 -24.09 23.66
C ALA A 512 -6.72 -23.02 23.56
N ASP A 513 -6.45 -22.31 24.66
CA ASP A 513 -5.40 -21.27 24.74
C ASP A 513 -4.03 -21.86 24.42
N MET A 514 -3.77 -23.08 24.90
CA MET A 514 -2.52 -23.79 24.63
C MET A 514 -2.42 -24.24 23.17
N LEU A 515 -3.51 -24.69 22.56
CA LEU A 515 -3.52 -25.01 21.13
C LEU A 515 -3.23 -23.76 20.28
N LEU A 516 -3.85 -22.62 20.60
CA LEU A 516 -3.58 -21.36 19.90
C LEU A 516 -2.13 -20.90 20.08
N ARG A 517 -1.58 -20.95 21.30
CA ARG A 517 -0.16 -20.66 21.58
C ARG A 517 0.80 -21.61 20.87
N ALA A 518 0.47 -22.91 20.80
CA ALA A 518 1.26 -23.88 20.05
C ALA A 518 1.24 -23.57 18.55
N LEU A 519 0.09 -23.24 17.97
CA LEU A 519 -0.05 -22.88 16.55
C LEU A 519 0.71 -21.57 16.20
N THR A 520 0.72 -20.57 17.10
CA THR A 520 1.47 -19.32 16.91
C THR A 520 2.97 -19.45 17.21
N ALA A 521 3.41 -20.48 17.95
CA ALA A 521 4.82 -20.73 18.24
C ALA A 521 5.68 -20.79 16.97
N SER A 522 6.94 -20.34 17.04
CA SER A 522 7.89 -20.35 15.91
C SER A 522 8.38 -21.75 15.51
N SER A 523 8.11 -22.78 16.33
CA SER A 523 8.69 -24.11 16.21
C SER A 523 7.67 -25.13 15.67
N ASP A 524 7.81 -25.51 14.40
CA ASP A 524 6.97 -26.53 13.75
C ASP A 524 6.94 -27.90 14.48
N PRO A 525 8.04 -28.41 15.07
CA PRO A 525 8.00 -29.60 15.92
C PRO A 525 7.08 -29.46 17.13
N VAL A 526 7.02 -28.28 17.77
CA VAL A 526 6.09 -28.00 18.88
C VAL A 526 4.65 -28.05 18.40
N ARG A 527 4.33 -27.34 17.30
CA ARG A 527 2.99 -27.35 16.67
C ARG A 527 2.50 -28.77 16.47
N ARG A 528 3.29 -29.60 15.78
CA ARG A 528 2.95 -30.99 15.46
C ARG A 528 2.84 -31.87 16.71
N ARG A 529 3.76 -31.76 17.66
CA ARG A 529 3.72 -32.56 18.89
C ARG A 529 2.47 -32.24 19.72
N TRP A 530 2.08 -30.97 19.81
CA TRP A 530 0.87 -30.57 20.53
C TRP A 530 -0.43 -30.96 19.80
N MET A 531 -0.50 -30.80 18.48
CA MET A 531 -1.69 -31.24 17.72
C MET A 531 -1.91 -32.76 17.84
N ALA A 532 -0.86 -33.57 17.76
CA ALA A 532 -0.96 -35.02 17.99
C ALA A 532 -1.40 -35.38 19.43
N GLN A 533 -1.01 -34.56 20.42
CA GLN A 533 -1.49 -34.69 21.81
C GLN A 533 -2.99 -34.35 21.92
N CYS A 534 -3.44 -33.29 21.25
CA CYS A 534 -4.86 -32.93 21.16
C CYS A 534 -5.68 -34.01 20.46
N GLU A 535 -5.22 -34.54 19.33
CA GLU A 535 -5.87 -35.64 18.61
C GLU A 535 -6.00 -36.89 19.49
N SER A 536 -4.91 -37.28 20.17
CA SER A 536 -4.89 -38.40 21.12
C SER A 536 -5.80 -38.17 22.35
N ALA A 537 -6.07 -36.91 22.71
CA ALA A 537 -6.99 -36.53 23.77
C ALA A 537 -8.46 -36.62 23.36
N LEU A 538 -8.79 -36.36 22.08
CA LEU A 538 -10.16 -36.24 21.60
C LEU A 538 -11.09 -37.37 22.06
N PRO A 539 -10.72 -38.67 22.01
CA PRO A 539 -11.62 -39.75 22.42
C PRO A 539 -12.11 -39.66 23.88
N ALA A 540 -11.31 -39.12 24.79
CA ALA A 540 -11.58 -39.06 26.24
C ALA A 540 -12.10 -37.70 26.76
N LEU A 541 -12.12 -36.66 25.93
CA LEU A 541 -12.77 -35.38 26.24
C LEU A 541 -14.30 -35.49 26.10
N SER A 542 -15.07 -34.59 26.72
CA SER A 542 -16.50 -34.43 26.45
C SER A 542 -16.76 -33.65 25.16
N THR A 543 -17.98 -33.71 24.63
CA THR A 543 -18.37 -33.00 23.39
C THR A 543 -18.14 -31.49 23.49
N GLU A 544 -18.46 -30.88 24.63
CA GLU A 544 -18.27 -29.44 24.85
C GLU A 544 -16.80 -29.06 25.03
N GLU A 545 -15.99 -29.93 25.65
CA GLU A 545 -14.53 -29.73 25.71
C GLU A 545 -13.87 -29.81 24.33
N VAL A 546 -14.33 -30.71 23.45
CA VAL A 546 -13.83 -30.80 22.08
C VAL A 546 -14.22 -29.58 21.25
N LYS A 547 -15.48 -29.10 21.36
CA LYS A 547 -15.90 -27.83 20.75
C LYS A 547 -15.01 -26.69 21.22
N ALA A 548 -14.88 -26.50 22.53
CA ALA A 548 -14.06 -25.43 23.11
C ALA A 548 -12.59 -25.50 22.66
N LEU A 549 -12.04 -26.71 22.47
CA LEU A 549 -10.67 -26.92 22.00
C LEU A 549 -10.44 -26.46 20.55
N VAL A 550 -11.39 -26.68 19.64
CA VAL A 550 -11.21 -26.38 18.20
C VAL A 550 -11.86 -25.09 17.73
N GLU A 551 -12.87 -24.58 18.43
CA GLU A 551 -13.55 -23.31 18.13
C GLU A 551 -12.75 -22.09 18.59
N LEU A 552 -11.49 -22.01 18.11
CA LEU A 552 -10.55 -20.95 18.42
C LEU A 552 -10.96 -19.61 17.76
N PRO A 553 -10.53 -18.46 18.30
CA PRO A 553 -10.70 -17.16 17.65
C PRO A 553 -10.11 -17.13 16.23
N ALA A 554 -10.95 -16.85 15.24
CA ALA A 554 -10.60 -16.98 13.82
C ALA A 554 -9.39 -16.13 13.40
N GLU A 555 -9.30 -14.85 13.80
CA GLU A 555 -8.22 -13.95 13.37
C GLU A 555 -6.82 -14.33 13.92
N PRO A 556 -6.66 -14.71 15.21
CA PRO A 556 -5.42 -15.35 15.67
C PRO A 556 -5.10 -16.67 14.96
N LEU A 557 -6.09 -17.55 14.75
CA LEU A 557 -5.91 -18.85 14.12
C LEU A 557 -5.45 -18.72 12.66
N ARG A 558 -6.12 -17.90 11.86
CA ARG A 558 -5.76 -17.59 10.47
C ARG A 558 -4.34 -17.07 10.39
N ARG A 559 -3.98 -16.04 11.17
CA ARG A 559 -2.61 -15.49 11.21
C ARG A 559 -1.54 -16.51 11.59
N ALA A 560 -1.85 -17.46 12.48
CA ALA A 560 -0.95 -18.55 12.83
C ALA A 560 -0.72 -19.51 11.65
N LEU A 561 -1.80 -19.90 10.96
CA LEU A 561 -1.78 -20.89 9.88
C LEU A 561 -1.28 -20.34 8.53
N VAL A 562 -1.38 -19.02 8.30
CA VAL A 562 -0.83 -18.37 7.09
C VAL A 562 0.68 -18.63 6.91
N GLY A 563 1.42 -18.77 8.02
CA GLY A 563 2.85 -19.13 8.03
C GLY A 563 3.12 -20.60 8.42
N ALA A 564 2.16 -21.50 8.29
CA ALA A 564 2.33 -22.92 8.64
C ALA A 564 2.98 -23.73 7.51
N THR A 565 3.69 -24.79 7.88
CA THR A 565 4.17 -25.81 6.94
C THR A 565 3.03 -26.70 6.47
N GLY A 566 3.21 -27.45 5.38
CA GLY A 566 2.23 -28.48 4.97
C GLY A 566 1.98 -29.52 6.06
N ALA A 567 3.01 -29.91 6.81
CA ALA A 567 2.86 -30.86 7.91
C ALA A 567 2.04 -30.29 9.09
N THR A 568 2.16 -28.99 9.40
CA THR A 568 1.31 -28.31 10.38
C THR A 568 -0.14 -28.21 9.88
N ILE A 569 -0.36 -27.79 8.63
CA ILE A 569 -1.71 -27.73 8.03
C ILE A 569 -2.39 -29.10 8.03
N ASN A 570 -1.66 -30.17 7.68
CA ASN A 570 -2.21 -31.53 7.72
C ASN A 570 -2.71 -31.89 9.13
N GLY A 571 -1.86 -31.71 10.15
CA GLY A 571 -2.22 -32.02 11.54
C GLY A 571 -3.37 -31.18 12.07
N PHE A 572 -3.52 -29.93 11.60
CA PHE A 572 -4.69 -29.11 11.94
C PHE A 572 -5.97 -29.69 11.32
N VAL A 573 -5.95 -30.05 10.03
CA VAL A 573 -7.13 -30.64 9.37
C VAL A 573 -7.48 -32.02 9.94
N ASP A 574 -6.49 -32.84 10.29
CA ASP A 574 -6.71 -34.11 11.04
C ASP A 574 -7.43 -33.86 12.36
N LEU A 575 -7.01 -32.85 13.14
CA LEU A 575 -7.64 -32.49 14.41
C LEU A 575 -9.09 -32.01 14.23
N ILE A 576 -9.37 -31.16 13.23
CA ILE A 576 -10.73 -30.70 12.92
C ILE A 576 -11.62 -31.87 12.45
N GLU A 577 -11.09 -32.77 11.63
CA GLU A 577 -11.81 -33.94 11.12
C GLU A 577 -12.17 -34.92 12.25
N ALA A 578 -11.22 -35.21 13.14
CA ALA A 578 -11.45 -36.06 14.31
C ALA A 578 -12.42 -35.39 15.31
N ALA A 579 -12.35 -34.08 15.49
CA ALA A 579 -13.32 -33.33 16.29
C ALA A 579 -14.73 -33.36 15.66
N HIS A 580 -14.85 -33.20 14.35
CA HIS A 580 -16.13 -33.32 13.63
C HIS A 580 -16.74 -34.72 13.77
N THR A 581 -15.92 -35.77 13.61
CA THR A 581 -16.34 -37.17 13.79
C THR A 581 -16.92 -37.42 15.19
N LYS A 582 -16.44 -36.70 16.20
CA LYS A 582 -16.91 -36.81 17.58
C LYS A 582 -18.09 -35.91 17.92
N CYS A 583 -18.10 -34.67 17.43
CA CYS A 583 -19.08 -33.64 17.81
C CYS A 583 -20.25 -33.48 16.84
N ALA A 584 -20.15 -34.04 15.63
CA ALA A 584 -21.11 -33.86 14.53
C ALA A 584 -21.47 -32.38 14.32
N PHE A 585 -20.45 -31.53 14.07
CA PHE A 585 -20.67 -30.11 13.80
C PHE A 585 -21.66 -29.91 12.64
N PRO A 586 -22.50 -28.85 12.66
CA PRO A 586 -23.18 -28.37 11.46
C PRO A 586 -22.17 -28.13 10.33
N LEU A 587 -22.57 -28.36 9.08
CA LEU A 587 -21.67 -28.24 7.92
C LEU A 587 -21.08 -26.83 7.80
N GLU A 588 -21.90 -25.79 7.95
CA GLU A 588 -21.48 -24.38 8.00
C GLU A 588 -20.36 -24.14 9.03
N LYS A 589 -20.43 -24.82 10.19
CA LYS A 589 -19.43 -24.70 11.25
C LYS A 589 -18.14 -25.47 10.94
N LEU A 590 -18.23 -26.59 10.23
CA LEU A 590 -17.05 -27.30 9.73
C LEU A 590 -16.34 -26.47 8.64
N GLU A 591 -17.12 -25.80 7.78
CA GLU A 591 -16.61 -24.86 6.77
C GLU A 591 -15.90 -23.68 7.44
N ASP A 592 -16.50 -23.01 8.42
CA ASP A 592 -15.87 -21.95 9.21
C ASP A 592 -14.52 -22.38 9.82
N LEU A 593 -14.44 -23.60 10.37
CA LEU A 593 -13.22 -24.14 10.99
C LEU A 593 -12.12 -24.49 9.96
N LEU A 594 -12.50 -24.77 8.71
CA LEU A 594 -11.59 -25.04 7.60
C LEU A 594 -11.32 -23.79 6.73
N CYS A 595 -12.01 -22.68 6.99
CA CYS A 595 -11.90 -21.41 6.29
C CYS A 595 -10.63 -20.63 6.71
N LEU A 596 -9.49 -21.14 6.25
CA LEU A 596 -8.18 -20.51 6.39
C LEU A 596 -8.06 -19.30 5.46
N ASP A 597 -7.19 -18.37 5.82
CA ASP A 597 -6.85 -17.20 5.00
C ASP A 597 -5.96 -17.63 3.82
N LEU A 598 -6.61 -18.18 2.79
CA LEU A 598 -5.97 -18.63 1.55
C LEU A 598 -5.28 -17.47 0.85
N GLU A 599 -5.86 -16.28 0.87
CA GLU A 599 -5.35 -15.12 0.13
C GLU A 599 -3.98 -14.70 0.67
N SER A 600 -3.82 -14.59 1.99
CA SER A 600 -2.51 -14.36 2.61
C SER A 600 -1.54 -15.53 2.44
N MET A 601 -2.00 -16.79 2.46
CA MET A 601 -1.15 -17.97 2.20
C MET A 601 -0.62 -17.96 0.76
N MET A 602 -1.47 -17.60 -0.20
CA MET A 602 -1.16 -17.47 -1.61
C MET A 602 -0.20 -16.31 -1.88
N ALA A 603 -0.47 -15.13 -1.31
CA ALA A 603 0.39 -13.94 -1.41
C ALA A 603 1.82 -14.21 -0.91
N ARG A 604 1.98 -15.06 0.12
CA ARG A 604 3.29 -15.48 0.67
C ARG A 604 4.01 -16.57 -0.13
N GLY A 605 3.41 -17.14 -1.17
CA GLY A 605 4.06 -18.17 -1.99
C GLY A 605 4.09 -19.57 -1.36
N ASN A 606 3.26 -19.87 -0.36
CA ASN A 606 3.33 -21.11 0.43
C ASN A 606 2.68 -22.32 -0.29
N ALA A 607 3.23 -22.68 -1.45
CA ALA A 607 2.66 -23.69 -2.35
C ALA A 607 2.54 -25.09 -1.72
N GLU A 608 3.49 -25.50 -0.87
CA GLU A 608 3.43 -26.80 -0.18
C GLU A 608 2.22 -26.88 0.76
N ALA A 609 2.06 -25.90 1.64
CA ALA A 609 0.99 -25.89 2.63
C ALA A 609 -0.40 -25.79 1.99
N LEU A 610 -0.53 -24.97 0.95
CA LEU A 610 -1.72 -24.88 0.11
C LEU A 610 -2.03 -26.22 -0.58
N THR A 611 -1.03 -26.85 -1.20
CA THR A 611 -1.21 -28.17 -1.85
C THR A 611 -1.69 -29.23 -0.87
N VAL A 612 -1.14 -29.26 0.35
CA VAL A 612 -1.63 -30.16 1.41
C VAL A 612 -3.08 -29.85 1.77
N LEU A 613 -3.42 -28.59 2.04
CA LEU A 613 -4.78 -28.15 2.36
C LEU A 613 -5.78 -28.61 1.29
N PHE A 614 -5.50 -28.29 0.02
CA PHE A 614 -6.36 -28.61 -1.10
C PHE A 614 -6.58 -30.13 -1.24
N ASN A 615 -5.51 -30.93 -1.13
CA ASN A 615 -5.61 -32.39 -1.13
C ASN A 615 -6.50 -32.91 0.01
N ARG A 616 -6.42 -32.33 1.21
CA ARG A 616 -7.26 -32.70 2.37
C ARG A 616 -8.72 -32.29 2.19
N LEU A 617 -9.00 -31.07 1.71
CA LEU A 617 -10.36 -30.60 1.42
C LEU A 617 -11.04 -31.51 0.37
N ALA A 618 -10.34 -31.86 -0.71
CA ALA A 618 -10.87 -32.82 -1.69
C ALA A 618 -11.01 -34.25 -1.14
N ALA A 619 -10.20 -34.66 -0.16
CA ALA A 619 -10.37 -35.95 0.51
C ALA A 619 -11.57 -35.97 1.46
N LEU A 620 -11.93 -34.83 2.07
CA LEU A 620 -13.16 -34.65 2.84
C LEU A 620 -14.40 -34.66 1.92
N GLN A 621 -14.37 -33.92 0.81
CA GLN A 621 -15.47 -33.94 -0.18
C GLN A 621 -15.71 -35.35 -0.74
N ARG A 622 -14.67 -36.09 -1.15
CA ARG A 622 -14.83 -37.45 -1.71
C ARG A 622 -15.42 -38.46 -0.71
N ARG A 623 -15.38 -38.16 0.59
CA ARG A 623 -16.02 -38.94 1.66
C ARG A 623 -17.42 -38.43 2.03
N ASN A 624 -17.94 -37.44 1.30
CA ASN A 624 -19.18 -36.71 1.55
C ASN A 624 -19.21 -36.02 2.93
N VAL A 625 -18.05 -35.63 3.47
CA VAL A 625 -17.94 -34.85 4.72
C VAL A 625 -18.11 -33.34 4.43
N LEU A 626 -17.68 -32.89 3.25
CA LEU A 626 -17.94 -31.55 2.73
C LEU A 626 -18.85 -31.63 1.49
N PRO A 627 -19.85 -30.75 1.35
CA PRO A 627 -20.60 -30.57 0.11
C PRO A 627 -19.73 -30.05 -1.04
N ASP A 628 -20.18 -30.28 -2.28
CA ASP A 628 -19.49 -29.84 -3.49
C ASP A 628 -19.31 -28.31 -3.56
N ASN A 629 -20.34 -27.55 -3.18
CA ASN A 629 -20.28 -26.08 -3.14
C ASN A 629 -19.28 -25.59 -2.11
N SER A 630 -19.26 -26.20 -0.93
CA SER A 630 -18.37 -25.87 0.18
C SER A 630 -16.90 -26.06 -0.19
N LEU A 631 -16.57 -27.08 -0.99
CA LEU A 631 -15.23 -27.24 -1.55
C LEU A 631 -14.86 -26.06 -2.48
N VAL A 632 -15.81 -25.54 -3.26
CA VAL A 632 -15.60 -24.39 -4.15
C VAL A 632 -15.46 -23.09 -3.37
N ASP A 633 -16.28 -22.88 -2.35
CA ASP A 633 -16.20 -21.70 -1.49
C ASP A 633 -14.88 -21.70 -0.71
N LEU A 634 -14.50 -22.83 -0.10
CA LEU A 634 -13.21 -22.98 0.60
C LEU A 634 -11.99 -22.83 -0.31
N LEU A 635 -12.01 -23.36 -1.55
CA LEU A 635 -10.92 -23.16 -2.52
C LEU A 635 -10.91 -21.75 -3.13
N GLY A 636 -12.04 -21.03 -3.07
CA GLY A 636 -12.21 -19.71 -3.68
C GLY A 636 -11.64 -18.56 -2.85
N GLY A 637 -11.47 -18.73 -1.53
CA GLY A 637 -11.14 -17.63 -0.61
C GLY A 637 -12.37 -16.75 -0.31
N GLU A 638 -12.18 -15.64 0.41
CA GLU A 638 -13.29 -14.77 0.81
C GLU A 638 -13.88 -14.02 -0.41
N ASP A 639 -13.01 -13.61 -1.34
CA ASP A 639 -13.42 -13.03 -2.63
C ASP A 639 -14.00 -14.07 -3.62
N GLY A 640 -13.80 -15.36 -3.37
CA GLY A 640 -14.27 -16.45 -4.23
C GLY A 640 -13.56 -16.55 -5.59
N GLN A 641 -12.33 -16.03 -5.70
CA GLN A 641 -11.54 -15.90 -6.93
C GLN A 641 -10.32 -16.84 -7.02
N GLY A 642 -10.17 -17.81 -6.12
CA GLY A 642 -9.11 -18.82 -6.20
C GLY A 642 -7.71 -18.20 -6.15
N CYS A 643 -6.88 -18.43 -7.17
CA CYS A 643 -5.49 -17.98 -7.24
C CYS A 643 -5.25 -16.46 -7.42
N SER A 644 -6.29 -15.62 -7.27
CA SER A 644 -6.23 -14.16 -7.46
C SER A 644 -5.12 -13.47 -6.66
N ALA A 645 -4.92 -13.83 -5.38
CA ALA A 645 -3.84 -13.29 -4.55
C ALA A 645 -2.44 -13.78 -4.99
N ALA A 646 -2.32 -15.03 -5.45
CA ALA A 646 -1.06 -15.55 -5.99
C ALA A 646 -0.66 -14.80 -7.27
N LEU A 647 -1.64 -14.49 -8.12
CA LEU A 647 -1.46 -13.68 -9.32
C LEU A 647 -1.08 -12.22 -9.00
N GLU A 648 -1.75 -11.62 -8.01
CA GLU A 648 -1.48 -10.26 -7.55
C GLU A 648 -0.06 -10.07 -6.99
N HIS A 649 0.52 -11.11 -6.38
CA HIS A 649 1.88 -11.09 -5.82
C HIS A 649 2.93 -11.85 -6.66
N GLY A 650 2.57 -12.33 -7.86
CA GLY A 650 3.50 -12.97 -8.80
C GLY A 650 4.01 -14.36 -8.41
N GLN A 651 3.29 -15.05 -7.53
CA GLN A 651 3.65 -16.33 -6.92
C GLN A 651 3.40 -17.50 -7.89
N THR A 652 4.29 -17.63 -8.87
CA THR A 652 4.16 -18.53 -10.04
C THR A 652 3.94 -19.99 -9.64
N ASP A 653 4.67 -20.49 -8.64
CA ASP A 653 4.57 -21.89 -8.18
C ASP A 653 3.20 -22.18 -7.49
N VAL A 654 2.61 -21.17 -6.83
CA VAL A 654 1.28 -21.29 -6.21
C VAL A 654 0.20 -21.29 -7.29
N VAL A 655 0.33 -20.44 -8.31
CA VAL A 655 -0.57 -20.43 -9.48
C VAL A 655 -0.52 -21.77 -10.20
N ASP A 656 0.68 -22.33 -10.41
CA ASP A 656 0.84 -23.64 -11.05
C ASP A 656 0.15 -24.75 -10.25
N ALA A 657 0.44 -24.82 -8.94
CA ALA A 657 -0.11 -25.82 -8.05
C ALA A 657 -1.64 -25.72 -7.90
N PHE A 658 -2.19 -24.50 -7.80
CA PHE A 658 -3.64 -24.27 -7.68
C PHE A 658 -4.36 -24.65 -8.98
N ASP A 659 -3.93 -24.11 -10.12
CA ASP A 659 -4.63 -24.31 -11.39
C ASP A 659 -4.54 -25.78 -11.84
N GLU A 660 -3.38 -26.45 -11.68
CA GLU A 660 -3.28 -27.89 -11.92
C GLU A 660 -4.20 -28.68 -10.97
N PHE A 661 -4.25 -28.30 -9.69
CA PHE A 661 -5.10 -28.96 -8.71
C PHE A 661 -6.59 -28.90 -9.11
N VAL A 662 -7.09 -27.73 -9.51
CA VAL A 662 -8.49 -27.56 -9.93
C VAL A 662 -8.77 -28.37 -11.20
N VAL A 663 -7.91 -28.31 -12.22
CA VAL A 663 -8.04 -29.11 -13.45
C VAL A 663 -7.99 -30.62 -13.17
N ARG A 664 -7.20 -31.04 -12.18
CA ARG A 664 -7.11 -32.44 -11.74
C ARG A 664 -8.39 -32.90 -11.03
N LEU A 665 -9.02 -32.06 -10.21
CA LEU A 665 -10.32 -32.37 -9.59
C LEU A 665 -11.43 -32.49 -10.64
N PHE A 666 -11.44 -31.63 -11.67
CA PHE A 666 -12.37 -31.76 -12.80
C PHE A 666 -12.23 -33.11 -13.51
N LYS A 667 -11.00 -33.51 -13.87
CA LYS A 667 -10.72 -34.83 -14.49
C LYS A 667 -11.14 -36.02 -13.62
N GLN A 668 -11.26 -35.83 -12.32
CA GLN A 668 -11.71 -36.83 -11.35
C GLN A 668 -13.23 -36.79 -11.10
N ASN A 669 -13.97 -35.92 -11.79
CA ASN A 669 -15.40 -35.62 -11.57
C ASN A 669 -15.72 -35.15 -10.13
N VAL A 670 -14.76 -34.53 -9.44
CA VAL A 670 -14.96 -33.91 -8.12
C VAL A 670 -15.51 -32.49 -8.26
N LEU A 671 -15.15 -31.78 -9.33
CA LEU A 671 -15.69 -30.45 -9.65
C LEU A 671 -16.44 -30.50 -10.99
N GLY A 672 -17.64 -29.95 -11.03
CA GLY A 672 -18.37 -29.72 -12.28
C GLY A 672 -17.87 -28.51 -13.07
N TYR A 673 -18.31 -28.38 -14.31
CA TYR A 673 -17.96 -27.28 -15.23
C TYR A 673 -18.08 -25.90 -14.56
N ASN A 674 -19.25 -25.58 -13.99
CA ASN A 674 -19.52 -24.31 -13.31
C ASN A 674 -18.58 -24.03 -12.12
N HIS A 675 -18.10 -25.08 -11.44
CA HIS A 675 -17.22 -24.94 -10.27
C HIS A 675 -15.81 -24.55 -10.68
N VAL A 676 -15.28 -25.19 -11.73
CA VAL A 676 -13.98 -24.82 -12.30
C VAL A 676 -14.04 -23.45 -12.97
N ALA A 677 -15.13 -23.15 -13.69
CA ALA A 677 -15.34 -21.85 -14.29
C ALA A 677 -15.38 -20.72 -13.25
N ARG A 678 -15.89 -20.99 -12.04
CA ARG A 678 -15.82 -20.05 -10.90
C ARG A 678 -14.41 -19.91 -10.31
N LEU A 679 -13.65 -21.00 -10.19
CA LEU A 679 -12.32 -21.01 -9.54
C LEU A 679 -11.17 -20.52 -10.44
N LEU A 680 -11.26 -20.72 -11.75
CA LEU A 680 -10.24 -20.32 -12.72
C LEU A 680 -10.66 -19.12 -13.59
N GLY A 681 -11.94 -18.75 -13.57
CA GLY A 681 -12.51 -17.82 -14.54
C GLY A 681 -12.53 -16.36 -14.10
N LEU A 682 -13.51 -15.62 -14.63
CA LEU A 682 -13.67 -14.20 -14.32
C LEU A 682 -14.41 -14.06 -12.99
N PRO A 683 -14.07 -13.03 -12.20
CA PRO A 683 -14.79 -12.76 -10.96
C PRO A 683 -16.21 -12.24 -11.25
N LYS A 684 -16.99 -12.06 -10.19
CA LYS A 684 -18.25 -11.30 -10.26
C LYS A 684 -18.01 -9.90 -10.83
N ARG A 685 -18.99 -9.35 -11.53
CA ARG A 685 -18.96 -7.97 -12.05
C ARG A 685 -18.55 -6.99 -10.93
N ASN A 686 -17.77 -5.98 -11.28
CA ASN A 686 -17.23 -4.95 -10.40
C ASN A 686 -16.06 -5.38 -9.48
N HIS A 687 -15.48 -6.57 -9.69
CA HIS A 687 -14.23 -6.99 -9.03
C HIS A 687 -13.11 -7.13 -10.06
N ASP A 688 -11.87 -6.87 -9.65
CA ASP A 688 -10.69 -7.13 -10.47
C ASP A 688 -10.48 -8.63 -10.65
N SER A 689 -10.21 -9.09 -11.87
CA SER A 689 -9.74 -10.46 -12.09
C SER A 689 -8.30 -10.62 -11.57
N GLY A 690 -7.93 -11.82 -11.10
CA GLY A 690 -6.54 -12.14 -10.77
C GLY A 690 -5.58 -11.85 -11.93
N SER A 691 -6.03 -12.11 -13.17
CA SER A 691 -5.32 -11.71 -14.40
C SER A 691 -5.11 -10.19 -14.51
N ALA A 692 -6.12 -9.36 -14.22
CA ALA A 692 -5.97 -7.90 -14.22
C ALA A 692 -5.05 -7.40 -13.09
N LYS A 693 -5.09 -8.03 -11.91
CA LYS A 693 -4.15 -7.76 -10.79
C LYS A 693 -2.70 -8.09 -11.18
N ALA A 694 -2.45 -9.26 -11.76
CA ALA A 694 -1.12 -9.65 -12.25
C ALA A 694 -0.63 -8.76 -13.40
N ILE A 695 -1.52 -8.29 -14.27
CA ILE A 695 -1.20 -7.25 -15.27
C ILE A 695 -0.79 -5.97 -14.54
N ARG A 696 -1.63 -5.39 -13.67
CA ARG A 696 -1.36 -4.12 -12.97
C ARG A 696 0.00 -4.10 -12.26
N ASN A 697 0.41 -5.23 -11.67
CA ASN A 697 1.65 -5.36 -10.92
C ASN A 697 2.83 -5.90 -11.76
N GLY A 698 2.65 -6.15 -13.06
CA GLY A 698 3.70 -6.56 -13.98
C GLY A 698 4.21 -8.01 -13.83
N HIS A 699 3.43 -8.89 -13.18
CA HIS A 699 3.84 -10.25 -12.82
C HIS A 699 3.70 -11.27 -13.97
N ALA A 700 4.54 -11.10 -15.00
CA ALA A 700 4.46 -11.85 -16.25
C ALA A 700 4.58 -13.38 -16.12
N ALA A 701 5.38 -13.89 -15.18
CA ALA A 701 5.58 -15.33 -14.99
C ALA A 701 4.30 -16.02 -14.49
N ALA A 702 3.76 -15.56 -13.37
CA ALA A 702 2.51 -16.06 -12.80
C ALA A 702 1.32 -15.91 -13.77
N PHE A 703 1.22 -14.75 -14.43
CA PHE A 703 0.22 -14.51 -15.47
C PHE A 703 0.35 -15.47 -16.66
N SER A 704 1.58 -15.72 -17.14
CA SER A 704 1.82 -16.68 -18.23
C SER A 704 1.46 -18.12 -17.83
N GLN A 705 1.69 -18.49 -16.56
CA GLN A 705 1.38 -19.83 -16.06
C GLN A 705 -0.13 -20.05 -15.99
N HIS A 706 -0.86 -19.08 -15.44
CA HIS A 706 -2.32 -19.09 -15.39
C HIS A 706 -2.95 -19.17 -16.79
N LEU A 707 -2.46 -18.36 -17.74
CA LEU A 707 -2.90 -18.43 -19.13
C LEU A 707 -2.64 -19.79 -19.78
N ALA A 708 -1.52 -20.45 -19.45
CA ALA A 708 -1.21 -21.79 -19.95
C ALA A 708 -2.14 -22.87 -19.35
N HIS A 709 -2.59 -22.73 -18.10
CA HIS A 709 -3.57 -23.63 -17.49
C HIS A 709 -5.00 -23.37 -17.97
N LEU A 710 -5.40 -22.10 -18.14
CA LEU A 710 -6.64 -21.73 -18.81
C LEU A 710 -6.74 -22.41 -20.18
N GLN A 711 -5.67 -22.38 -21.00
CA GLN A 711 -5.63 -23.11 -22.27
C GLN A 711 -5.84 -24.63 -22.13
N LYS A 712 -5.26 -25.27 -21.12
CA LYS A 712 -5.51 -26.70 -20.83
C LYS A 712 -6.98 -26.92 -20.46
N ALA A 713 -7.60 -26.02 -19.68
CA ALA A 713 -9.01 -26.10 -19.32
C ALA A 713 -9.94 -25.92 -20.53
N PHE A 714 -9.62 -25.03 -21.47
CA PHE A 714 -10.34 -24.92 -22.76
C PHE A 714 -10.20 -26.18 -23.63
N GLN A 715 -9.02 -26.79 -23.69
CA GLN A 715 -8.80 -28.07 -24.38
C GLN A 715 -9.64 -29.21 -23.78
N LEU A 716 -9.90 -29.15 -22.47
CA LEU A 716 -10.75 -30.09 -21.73
C LEU A 716 -12.24 -29.71 -21.77
N GLN A 717 -12.63 -28.68 -22.53
CA GLN A 717 -14.00 -28.19 -22.69
C GLN A 717 -14.67 -27.79 -21.35
N VAL A 718 -13.86 -27.35 -20.38
CA VAL A 718 -14.34 -26.94 -19.04
C VAL A 718 -15.17 -25.66 -19.09
N PHE A 719 -14.78 -24.75 -19.98
CA PHE A 719 -15.46 -23.49 -20.26
C PHE A 719 -16.26 -23.61 -21.56
N LEU A 720 -17.30 -22.78 -21.69
CA LEU A 720 -17.94 -22.54 -22.97
C LEU A 720 -16.95 -21.85 -23.92
N ARG A 721 -17.11 -22.09 -25.23
CA ARG A 721 -16.21 -21.52 -26.24
C ARG A 721 -16.24 -19.99 -26.19
N GLU A 722 -17.41 -19.43 -25.96
CA GLU A 722 -17.68 -17.99 -25.93
C GLU A 722 -16.98 -17.29 -24.76
N GLU A 723 -16.69 -18.01 -23.67
CA GLU A 723 -16.04 -17.47 -22.47
C GLU A 723 -14.55 -17.22 -22.67
N ILE A 724 -13.88 -17.84 -23.66
CA ILE A 724 -12.44 -17.69 -23.86
C ILE A 724 -12.02 -16.26 -24.21
N SER A 725 -12.83 -15.54 -24.98
CA SER A 725 -12.57 -14.13 -25.28
C SER A 725 -12.76 -13.24 -24.04
N ASP A 726 -13.62 -13.63 -23.11
CA ASP A 726 -13.85 -12.85 -21.89
C ASP A 726 -12.71 -13.09 -20.88
N GLN A 727 -12.25 -14.33 -20.71
CA GLN A 727 -11.06 -14.63 -19.90
C GLN A 727 -9.82 -13.89 -20.43
N LEU A 728 -9.57 -13.98 -21.74
CA LEU A 728 -8.41 -13.35 -22.40
C LEU A 728 -8.54 -11.82 -22.54
N ALA A 729 -9.71 -11.24 -22.28
CA ALA A 729 -9.85 -9.79 -22.14
C ALA A 729 -9.24 -9.27 -20.82
N CYS A 730 -9.03 -10.16 -19.83
CA CYS A 730 -8.36 -9.90 -18.56
C CYS A 730 -8.83 -8.59 -17.90
N ARG A 731 -10.16 -8.46 -17.73
CA ARG A 731 -10.80 -7.20 -17.36
C ARG A 731 -10.60 -6.85 -15.89
N ASP A 732 -10.53 -5.55 -15.62
CA ASP A 732 -10.51 -4.98 -14.27
C ASP A 732 -11.93 -4.67 -13.74
N ALA A 733 -12.04 -4.22 -12.50
CA ALA A 733 -13.30 -3.88 -11.85
C ALA A 733 -14.10 -2.78 -12.58
N ALA A 734 -13.42 -1.91 -13.32
CA ALA A 734 -14.02 -0.87 -14.16
C ALA A 734 -14.29 -1.36 -15.60
N ASN A 735 -14.36 -2.68 -15.81
CA ASN A 735 -14.59 -3.36 -17.08
C ASN A 735 -13.53 -3.03 -18.16
N ARG A 736 -12.37 -2.47 -17.78
CA ARG A 736 -11.31 -2.06 -18.71
C ARG A 736 -10.51 -3.29 -19.17
N PRO A 737 -10.28 -3.46 -20.48
CA PRO A 737 -9.51 -4.60 -21.01
C PRO A 737 -8.04 -4.54 -20.58
N GLY A 738 -7.48 -5.68 -20.16
CA GLY A 738 -6.09 -5.79 -19.72
C GLY A 738 -5.08 -5.38 -20.80
N LEU A 739 -5.40 -5.57 -22.09
CA LEU A 739 -4.57 -5.09 -23.21
C LEU A 739 -4.35 -3.57 -23.16
N MET A 740 -5.36 -2.79 -22.79
CA MET A 740 -5.26 -1.33 -22.73
C MET A 740 -4.33 -0.90 -21.59
N VAL A 741 -4.43 -1.56 -20.43
CA VAL A 741 -3.52 -1.35 -19.28
C VAL A 741 -2.07 -1.67 -19.67
N MET A 742 -1.84 -2.78 -20.37
CA MET A 742 -0.51 -3.17 -20.83
C MET A 742 0.08 -2.19 -21.86
N LEU A 743 -0.72 -1.64 -22.77
CA LEU A 743 -0.23 -0.69 -23.77
C LEU A 743 0.13 0.68 -23.16
N GLN A 744 -0.61 1.14 -22.13
CA GLN A 744 -0.33 2.40 -21.45
C GLN A 744 1.03 2.44 -20.73
N SER A 745 1.65 1.29 -20.46
CA SER A 745 3.01 1.20 -19.91
C SER A 745 4.11 1.07 -20.97
N GLY A 746 3.76 1.06 -22.26
CA GLY A 746 4.67 0.83 -23.40
C GLY A 746 5.26 -0.59 -23.44
N ARG A 747 6.23 -0.88 -22.58
CA ARG A 747 6.94 -2.19 -22.53
C ARG A 747 6.46 -3.09 -21.40
N HIS A 748 5.16 -3.31 -21.31
CA HIS A 748 4.59 -4.08 -20.23
C HIS A 748 5.01 -5.57 -20.25
N PRO A 749 5.54 -6.13 -19.15
CA PRO A 749 6.14 -7.47 -19.15
C PRO A 749 5.13 -8.59 -19.40
N CYS A 750 3.84 -8.40 -19.07
CA CYS A 750 2.78 -9.39 -19.33
C CYS A 750 2.33 -9.47 -20.81
N LEU A 751 2.68 -8.48 -21.64
CA LEU A 751 2.17 -8.37 -23.01
C LEU A 751 2.62 -9.52 -23.96
N PRO A 752 3.87 -10.02 -23.89
CA PRO A 752 4.28 -11.21 -24.65
C PRO A 752 3.50 -12.47 -24.26
N ALA A 753 3.25 -12.68 -22.96
CA ALA A 753 2.51 -13.84 -22.45
C ALA A 753 1.04 -13.81 -22.92
N TRP A 754 0.38 -12.66 -22.78
CA TRP A 754 -0.97 -12.46 -23.33
C TRP A 754 -1.04 -12.76 -24.83
N ARG A 755 -0.11 -12.19 -25.61
CA ARG A 755 -0.07 -12.39 -27.06
C ARG A 755 0.13 -13.86 -27.44
N GLN A 756 1.03 -14.56 -26.74
CA GLN A 756 1.24 -16.00 -26.93
C GLN A 756 -0.02 -16.79 -26.60
N ALA A 757 -0.76 -16.40 -25.55
CA ALA A 757 -1.99 -17.05 -25.16
C ALA A 757 -3.10 -16.89 -26.20
N VAL A 758 -3.29 -15.67 -26.74
CA VAL A 758 -4.25 -15.40 -27.83
C VAL A 758 -3.87 -16.17 -29.10
N ALA A 759 -2.59 -16.17 -29.49
CA ALA A 759 -2.13 -16.88 -30.68
C ALA A 759 -2.34 -18.40 -30.58
N ALA A 760 -2.02 -19.01 -29.43
CA ALA A 760 -2.22 -20.45 -29.23
C ALA A 760 -3.71 -20.82 -29.08
N ALA A 761 -4.55 -19.96 -28.50
CA ALA A 761 -6.00 -20.16 -28.47
C ALA A 761 -6.64 -20.09 -29.86
N ALA A 762 -6.18 -19.18 -30.74
CA ALA A 762 -6.61 -19.12 -32.13
C ALA A 762 -6.13 -20.34 -32.94
N LYS A 763 -4.85 -20.71 -32.80
CA LYS A 763 -4.27 -21.90 -33.46
C LYS A 763 -4.93 -23.21 -33.02
N GLY A 764 -5.37 -23.30 -31.77
CA GLY A 764 -6.16 -24.42 -31.25
C GLY A 764 -7.62 -24.44 -31.74
N GLY A 765 -8.06 -23.44 -32.48
CA GLY A 765 -9.43 -23.32 -32.97
C GLY A 765 -10.45 -22.94 -31.89
N PHE A 766 -10.00 -22.50 -30.70
CA PHE A 766 -10.85 -22.03 -29.61
C PHE A 766 -11.34 -20.60 -29.92
N LEU A 767 -10.41 -19.67 -30.17
CA LEU A 767 -10.73 -18.34 -30.71
C LEU A 767 -10.94 -18.39 -32.23
N ARG A 768 -11.94 -17.65 -32.71
CA ARG A 768 -12.14 -17.27 -34.12
C ARG A 768 -11.55 -15.89 -34.38
N GLU A 769 -11.27 -15.57 -35.63
CA GLU A 769 -10.77 -14.24 -36.03
C GLU A 769 -11.61 -13.06 -35.47
N PRO A 770 -12.96 -13.04 -35.51
CA PRO A 770 -13.74 -11.96 -34.91
C PRO A 770 -13.59 -11.82 -33.38
N GLU A 771 -13.24 -12.89 -32.68
CA GLU A 771 -13.00 -12.90 -31.23
C GLU A 771 -11.59 -12.37 -30.92
N VAL A 772 -10.58 -12.73 -31.74
CA VAL A 772 -9.24 -12.11 -31.70
C VAL A 772 -9.32 -10.61 -32.01
N MET A 773 -10.17 -10.20 -32.96
CA MET A 773 -10.41 -8.80 -33.26
C MET A 773 -11.09 -8.05 -32.11
N ARG A 774 -12.08 -8.67 -31.41
CA ARG A 774 -12.68 -8.09 -30.19
C ARG A 774 -11.67 -7.89 -29.06
N LEU A 775 -10.69 -8.78 -28.93
CA LEU A 775 -9.60 -8.67 -27.95
C LEU A 775 -8.64 -7.51 -28.27
N LEU A 776 -8.42 -7.22 -29.56
CA LEU A 776 -7.56 -6.12 -30.02
C LEU A 776 -8.27 -4.78 -30.07
N ALA A 777 -9.52 -4.73 -30.54
CA ALA A 777 -10.36 -3.54 -30.60
C ALA A 777 -11.58 -3.66 -29.67
N PRO A 778 -11.37 -3.71 -28.33
CA PRO A 778 -12.47 -3.72 -27.38
C PRO A 778 -13.16 -2.35 -27.37
N ARG A 779 -14.48 -2.37 -27.15
CA ARG A 779 -15.29 -1.17 -26.90
C ARG A 779 -15.64 -1.03 -25.41
N SER A 780 -15.86 0.19 -24.95
CA SER A 780 -16.41 0.50 -23.61
C SER A 780 -17.94 0.27 -23.58
N GLU A 781 -18.56 0.45 -22.41
CA GLU A 781 -19.99 0.15 -22.21
C GLU A 781 -20.93 1.08 -22.98
N ASP A 782 -20.47 2.30 -23.28
CA ASP A 782 -21.09 3.27 -24.19
C ASP A 782 -20.89 2.93 -25.69
N GLY A 783 -20.14 1.86 -26.00
CA GLY A 783 -19.81 1.45 -27.36
C GLY A 783 -18.60 2.15 -27.98
N ALA A 784 -17.90 3.05 -27.28
CA ALA A 784 -16.75 3.74 -27.86
C ALA A 784 -15.51 2.83 -28.01
N PRO A 785 -14.70 2.92 -29.09
CA PRO A 785 -13.47 2.15 -29.24
C PRO A 785 -12.37 2.57 -28.25
N TRP A 786 -11.86 1.63 -27.44
CA TRP A 786 -10.82 1.94 -26.43
C TRP A 786 -9.50 2.47 -27.03
N ILE A 787 -9.20 2.13 -28.29
CA ILE A 787 -8.01 2.66 -28.99
C ILE A 787 -8.03 4.19 -29.11
N LEU A 788 -9.21 4.81 -29.21
CA LEU A 788 -9.32 6.27 -29.24
C LEU A 788 -8.88 6.89 -27.91
N SER A 789 -9.26 6.28 -26.79
CA SER A 789 -8.82 6.68 -25.46
C SER A 789 -7.31 6.48 -25.21
N LEU A 790 -6.65 5.57 -25.95
CA LEU A 790 -5.18 5.50 -25.97
C LEU A 790 -4.57 6.67 -26.78
N LEU A 791 -5.17 7.01 -27.91
CA LEU A 791 -4.73 8.09 -28.81
C LEU A 791 -5.00 9.50 -28.28
N GLU A 792 -5.85 9.66 -27.27
CA GLU A 792 -6.07 10.93 -26.56
C GLU A 792 -4.88 11.34 -25.68
N ASN A 793 -4.04 10.37 -25.28
CA ASN A 793 -2.87 10.63 -24.46
C ASN A 793 -1.78 11.42 -25.24
N PRO A 794 -0.96 12.27 -24.59
CA PRO A 794 0.20 12.89 -25.23
C PRO A 794 1.18 11.90 -25.89
N ALA A 795 1.30 10.67 -25.36
CA ALA A 795 2.09 9.59 -25.95
C ALA A 795 1.28 8.63 -26.86
N GLY A 796 0.03 8.99 -27.21
CA GLY A 796 -0.91 8.09 -27.90
C GLY A 796 -0.40 7.51 -29.22
N ALA A 797 0.39 8.26 -29.99
CA ALA A 797 0.99 7.79 -31.23
C ALA A 797 1.93 6.60 -31.00
N HIS A 798 2.65 6.56 -29.86
CA HIS A 798 3.46 5.41 -29.46
C HIS A 798 2.57 4.22 -29.07
N TYR A 799 1.53 4.45 -28.25
CA TYR A 799 0.62 3.38 -27.83
C TYR A 799 -0.15 2.76 -29.01
N GLY A 800 -0.54 3.59 -30.00
CA GLY A 800 -1.14 3.13 -31.25
C GLY A 800 -0.18 2.29 -32.09
N SER A 801 1.09 2.69 -32.21
CA SER A 801 2.12 1.89 -32.87
C SER A 801 2.36 0.55 -32.16
N ASP A 802 2.41 0.54 -30.83
CA ASP A 802 2.63 -0.67 -30.03
C ASP A 802 1.43 -1.64 -30.10
N TRP A 803 0.21 -1.09 -30.13
CA TRP A 803 -1.04 -1.83 -30.38
C TRP A 803 -1.01 -2.52 -31.75
N LEU A 804 -0.67 -1.75 -32.79
CA LEU A 804 -0.58 -2.25 -34.16
C LEU A 804 0.51 -3.33 -34.29
N GLU A 805 1.63 -3.17 -33.59
CA GLU A 805 2.66 -4.20 -33.53
C GLU A 805 2.16 -5.50 -32.89
N GLN A 806 1.26 -5.45 -31.89
CA GLN A 806 0.64 -6.68 -31.36
C GLN A 806 -0.31 -7.32 -32.38
N ALA A 807 -1.15 -6.53 -33.05
CA ALA A 807 -2.06 -7.01 -34.08
C ALA A 807 -1.29 -7.68 -35.23
N HIS A 808 -0.20 -7.05 -35.71
CA HIS A 808 0.66 -7.63 -36.75
C HIS A 808 1.39 -8.90 -36.28
N LYS A 809 1.86 -8.98 -35.03
CA LYS A 809 2.44 -10.21 -34.48
C LYS A 809 1.41 -11.34 -34.35
N LEU A 810 0.14 -11.04 -34.09
CA LEU A 810 -0.94 -12.02 -34.10
C LEU A 810 -1.29 -12.48 -35.51
N GLN A 811 -1.28 -11.58 -36.50
CA GLN A 811 -1.38 -11.93 -37.92
C GLN A 811 -0.22 -12.85 -38.37
N ALA A 812 1.02 -12.52 -38.03
CA ALA A 812 2.19 -13.34 -38.32
C ALA A 812 2.17 -14.72 -37.62
N ALA A 813 1.44 -14.85 -36.51
CA ALA A 813 1.18 -16.12 -35.83
C ALA A 813 -0.01 -16.91 -36.41
N GLY A 814 -0.70 -16.39 -37.43
CA GLY A 814 -1.88 -17.01 -38.05
C GLY A 814 -3.18 -16.86 -37.26
N ALA A 815 -3.23 -15.97 -36.26
CA ALA A 815 -4.44 -15.70 -35.47
C ALA A 815 -5.39 -14.67 -36.12
N LEU A 816 -4.94 -13.99 -37.18
CA LEU A 816 -5.68 -13.02 -37.96
C LEU A 816 -5.35 -13.19 -39.45
N GLY A 817 -6.36 -13.06 -40.32
CA GLY A 817 -6.20 -13.05 -41.77
C GLY A 817 -5.53 -11.78 -42.32
N GLU A 818 -5.34 -11.76 -43.64
CA GLU A 818 -4.65 -10.68 -44.36
C GLU A 818 -5.38 -9.33 -44.23
N HIS A 819 -6.72 -9.32 -44.32
CA HIS A 819 -7.55 -8.11 -44.25
C HIS A 819 -7.89 -7.65 -42.82
N ALA A 820 -7.60 -8.45 -41.80
CA ALA A 820 -8.03 -8.17 -40.43
C ALA A 820 -7.40 -6.89 -39.85
N LEU A 821 -6.15 -6.55 -40.22
CA LEU A 821 -5.52 -5.30 -39.81
C LEU A 821 -6.26 -4.06 -40.36
N VAL A 822 -6.70 -4.12 -41.61
CA VAL A 822 -7.49 -3.05 -42.24
C VAL A 822 -8.83 -2.93 -41.54
N ALA A 823 -9.52 -4.05 -41.29
CA ALA A 823 -10.81 -4.05 -40.59
C ALA A 823 -10.71 -3.56 -39.13
N LEU A 824 -9.62 -3.85 -38.41
CA LEU A 824 -9.37 -3.29 -37.07
C LEU A 824 -9.18 -1.77 -37.10
N LEU A 825 -8.38 -1.27 -38.05
CA LEU A 825 -8.16 0.17 -38.25
C LEU A 825 -9.41 0.90 -38.76
N ASP A 826 -10.31 0.19 -39.42
CA ASP A 826 -11.62 0.67 -39.86
C ASP A 826 -12.65 0.72 -38.72
N GLY A 827 -12.36 0.10 -37.57
CA GLY A 827 -13.20 0.13 -36.37
C GLY A 827 -14.04 -1.14 -36.14
N TYR A 828 -13.72 -2.24 -36.81
CA TYR A 828 -14.33 -3.55 -36.53
C TYR A 828 -13.84 -4.11 -35.17
N PRO A 829 -14.73 -4.65 -34.32
CA PRO A 829 -16.17 -4.82 -34.52
C PRO A 829 -16.94 -3.50 -34.45
N ARG A 830 -17.77 -3.21 -35.46
CA ARG A 830 -18.64 -2.01 -35.48
C ARG A 830 -19.76 -2.15 -34.45
N HIS A 831 -20.22 -1.02 -33.91
CA HIS A 831 -21.31 -1.02 -32.92
C HIS A 831 -22.65 -1.44 -33.58
N PRO A 832 -23.51 -2.27 -32.94
CA PRO A 832 -24.72 -2.79 -33.60
C PRO A 832 -25.76 -1.75 -34.03
N GLN A 833 -25.66 -0.51 -33.55
CA GLN A 833 -26.54 0.59 -33.96
C GLN A 833 -25.91 1.46 -35.06
N ASP A 834 -24.59 1.39 -35.24
CA ASP A 834 -23.77 2.28 -36.06
C ASP A 834 -22.92 1.48 -37.05
N TRP A 835 -23.57 0.63 -37.84
CA TRP A 835 -22.92 -0.22 -38.85
C TRP A 835 -22.17 0.56 -39.92
N ASP A 836 -22.47 1.87 -40.07
CA ASP A 836 -21.88 2.76 -41.06
C ASP A 836 -20.72 3.61 -40.50
N SER A 837 -20.40 3.55 -39.19
CA SER A 837 -19.30 4.33 -38.61
C SER A 837 -17.94 3.67 -38.84
N SER A 838 -16.97 4.50 -39.24
CA SER A 838 -15.55 4.15 -39.28
C SER A 838 -14.85 4.60 -38.00
N LEU A 839 -13.70 4.01 -37.65
CA LEU A 839 -12.90 4.46 -36.50
C LEU A 839 -12.50 5.95 -36.60
N LEU A 840 -12.31 6.46 -37.82
CA LEU A 840 -12.04 7.89 -38.06
C LEU A 840 -13.26 8.75 -37.74
N LEU A 841 -14.48 8.29 -38.04
CA LEU A 841 -15.71 8.97 -37.67
C LEU A 841 -15.99 8.89 -36.15
N ASP A 842 -15.69 7.75 -35.51
CA ASP A 842 -15.73 7.61 -34.04
C ASP A 842 -14.71 8.56 -33.36
N ALA A 843 -13.55 8.82 -33.99
CA ALA A 843 -12.55 9.80 -33.51
C ALA A 843 -12.98 11.27 -33.67
N MET A 844 -13.93 11.55 -34.57
CA MET A 844 -14.43 12.90 -34.86
C MET A 844 -15.64 13.31 -34.01
N GLN A 845 -16.00 12.59 -32.95
CA GLN A 845 -17.16 12.97 -32.12
C GLN A 845 -16.93 14.25 -31.29
N PRO A 846 -17.98 15.03 -30.96
CA PRO A 846 -17.86 16.34 -30.31
C PRO A 846 -17.20 16.33 -28.92
N ASP A 847 -17.31 15.21 -28.22
CA ASP A 847 -16.75 14.93 -26.88
C ASP A 847 -15.26 14.54 -26.93
N ARG A 848 -14.71 14.25 -28.12
CA ARG A 848 -13.33 13.77 -28.32
C ARG A 848 -12.36 14.90 -28.62
N PHE A 849 -11.09 14.72 -28.25
CA PHE A 849 -10.05 15.71 -28.54
C PHE A 849 -9.66 15.71 -30.04
N PRO A 850 -9.58 16.86 -30.72
CA PRO A 850 -9.20 16.92 -32.14
C PRO A 850 -7.84 16.28 -32.45
N ASN A 851 -6.89 16.30 -31.52
CA ASN A 851 -5.57 15.68 -31.69
C ASN A 851 -5.66 14.16 -31.92
N THR A 852 -6.68 13.48 -31.38
CA THR A 852 -6.94 12.05 -31.58
C THR A 852 -7.11 11.71 -33.06
N VAL A 853 -7.78 12.58 -33.83
CA VAL A 853 -7.93 12.45 -35.29
C VAL A 853 -6.58 12.49 -35.99
N LYS A 854 -5.72 13.47 -35.63
CA LYS A 854 -4.37 13.60 -36.18
C LYS A 854 -3.50 12.38 -35.83
N GLN A 855 -3.55 11.90 -34.59
CA GLN A 855 -2.80 10.72 -34.16
C GLN A 855 -3.28 9.43 -34.87
N LEU A 856 -4.58 9.26 -35.08
CA LEU A 856 -5.14 8.13 -35.81
C LEU A 856 -4.70 8.10 -37.27
N ILE A 857 -4.70 9.25 -37.95
CA ILE A 857 -4.21 9.38 -39.33
C ILE A 857 -2.71 9.05 -39.42
N ASN A 858 -1.92 9.53 -38.46
CA ASN A 858 -0.50 9.19 -38.36
C ASN A 858 -0.30 7.67 -38.15
N LEU A 859 -1.15 7.03 -37.35
CA LEU A 859 -1.15 5.57 -37.17
C LEU A 859 -1.48 4.83 -38.47
N PHE A 860 -2.45 5.29 -39.26
CA PHE A 860 -2.76 4.70 -40.58
C PHE A 860 -1.56 4.78 -41.54
N GLY A 861 -0.86 5.92 -41.58
CA GLY A 861 0.34 6.08 -42.41
C GLY A 861 1.53 5.24 -41.93
N PHE A 862 1.72 5.14 -40.61
CA PHE A 862 2.71 4.23 -40.02
C PHE A 862 2.40 2.77 -40.38
N ALA A 863 1.12 2.39 -40.33
CA ALA A 863 0.66 1.05 -40.66
C ALA A 863 0.90 0.69 -42.13
N TYR A 864 0.51 1.58 -43.05
CA TYR A 864 0.79 1.45 -44.48
C TYR A 864 2.29 1.25 -44.76
N LYS A 865 3.15 2.10 -44.18
CA LYS A 865 4.61 2.04 -44.39
C LYS A 865 5.26 0.77 -43.84
N ARG A 866 4.87 0.33 -42.65
CA ARG A 866 5.56 -0.74 -41.90
C ARG A 866 4.98 -2.13 -42.16
N HIS A 867 3.70 -2.22 -42.52
CA HIS A 867 2.98 -3.49 -42.71
C HIS A 867 2.39 -3.66 -44.12
N ALA A 868 2.66 -2.72 -45.04
CA ALA A 868 2.49 -2.86 -46.49
C ALA A 868 1.06 -3.20 -46.98
N PHE A 869 0.04 -2.49 -46.45
CA PHE A 869 -1.33 -2.59 -46.97
C PHE A 869 -1.43 -2.16 -48.44
N ALA A 870 -2.50 -2.57 -49.13
CA ALA A 870 -2.74 -2.08 -50.47
C ALA A 870 -3.00 -0.55 -50.42
N PRO A 871 -2.55 0.22 -51.44
CA PRO A 871 -2.80 1.67 -51.48
C PRO A 871 -4.30 2.02 -51.40
N ARG A 872 -5.18 1.12 -51.86
CA ARG A 872 -6.64 1.26 -51.75
C ARG A 872 -7.14 1.18 -50.31
N ASP A 873 -6.52 0.38 -49.45
CA ASP A 873 -6.94 0.18 -48.07
C ASP A 873 -6.67 1.44 -47.24
N LEU A 874 -5.47 2.03 -47.40
CA LEU A 874 -5.15 3.32 -46.81
C LEU A 874 -6.14 4.41 -47.27
N ALA A 875 -6.50 4.40 -48.56
CA ALA A 875 -7.50 5.32 -49.10
C ALA A 875 -8.85 5.20 -48.39
N GLN A 876 -9.31 3.96 -48.17
CA GLN A 876 -10.58 3.66 -47.51
C GLN A 876 -10.58 4.08 -46.02
N LEU A 877 -9.47 3.88 -45.30
CA LEU A 877 -9.32 4.28 -43.90
C LEU A 877 -9.31 5.80 -43.71
N LEU A 878 -8.81 6.56 -44.69
CA LEU A 878 -8.75 8.02 -44.66
C LEU A 878 -10.07 8.71 -45.05
N ILE A 879 -11.10 7.94 -45.42
CA ILE A 879 -12.42 8.44 -45.78
C ILE A 879 -13.38 8.15 -44.62
N PRO A 880 -13.81 9.15 -43.82
CA PRO A 880 -14.61 8.90 -42.63
C PRO A 880 -16.03 8.35 -42.91
N ILE A 881 -16.57 8.57 -44.12
CA ILE A 881 -17.88 8.06 -44.57
C ILE A 881 -17.68 7.27 -45.87
N GLN A 882 -17.79 5.94 -45.79
CA GLN A 882 -17.45 5.05 -46.91
C GLN A 882 -18.57 4.87 -47.95
N ASP A 883 -19.83 5.12 -47.59
CA ASP A 883 -20.97 5.11 -48.52
C ASP A 883 -21.68 6.47 -48.48
N LEU A 884 -21.58 7.24 -49.55
CA LEU A 884 -22.15 8.59 -49.63
C LEU A 884 -23.60 8.61 -50.14
N ASP A 885 -24.12 7.48 -50.61
CA ASP A 885 -25.42 7.41 -51.32
C ASP A 885 -26.56 6.93 -50.39
N SER A 886 -26.24 6.63 -49.11
CA SER A 886 -27.17 6.32 -48.02
C SER A 886 -27.81 7.57 -47.40
N ASN A 887 -29.15 7.52 -47.23
CA ASN A 887 -29.95 8.62 -46.67
C ASN A 887 -29.64 8.92 -45.18
N ARG A 888 -29.00 7.99 -44.45
CA ARG A 888 -28.53 8.22 -43.07
C ARG A 888 -27.28 9.10 -43.02
N ASN A 889 -26.44 9.04 -44.07
CA ASN A 889 -25.15 9.72 -44.08
C ASN A 889 -25.25 11.23 -44.33
N ALA A 890 -26.41 11.72 -44.79
CA ALA A 890 -26.70 13.16 -44.79
C ALA A 890 -26.65 13.78 -43.37
N GLN A 891 -27.06 13.04 -42.33
CA GLN A 891 -26.93 13.52 -40.94
C GLN A 891 -25.49 13.41 -40.43
N ALA A 892 -24.75 12.37 -40.82
CA ALA A 892 -23.31 12.24 -40.48
C ALA A 892 -22.49 13.40 -41.08
N ILE A 893 -22.71 13.74 -42.35
CA ILE A 893 -22.09 14.89 -43.02
C ILE A 893 -22.42 16.21 -42.29
N LEU A 894 -23.69 16.39 -41.87
CA LEU A 894 -24.10 17.58 -41.10
C LEU A 894 -23.47 17.64 -39.70
N ARG A 895 -23.27 16.49 -39.02
CA ARG A 895 -22.52 16.43 -37.76
C ARG A 895 -21.07 16.85 -37.97
N ILE A 896 -20.36 16.24 -38.93
CA ILE A 896 -18.96 16.56 -39.27
C ILE A 896 -18.79 18.03 -39.63
N ALA A 897 -19.72 18.63 -40.38
CA ALA A 897 -19.65 20.04 -40.75
C ALA A 897 -19.71 21.00 -39.53
N GLY A 898 -20.30 20.58 -38.41
CA GLY A 898 -20.27 21.32 -37.14
C GLY A 898 -18.97 21.16 -36.33
N LEU A 899 -18.08 20.25 -36.73
CA LEU A 899 -16.90 19.82 -35.98
C LEU A 899 -15.60 20.43 -36.53
N GLY A 900 -15.60 21.75 -36.74
CA GLY A 900 -14.53 22.47 -37.46
C GLY A 900 -13.11 22.12 -37.01
N ARG A 901 -12.85 22.03 -35.69
CA ARG A 901 -11.52 21.69 -35.15
C ARG A 901 -11.07 20.26 -35.46
N HIS A 902 -11.98 19.29 -35.48
CA HIS A 902 -11.68 17.90 -35.85
C HIS A 902 -11.41 17.78 -37.35
N VAL A 903 -12.13 18.55 -38.17
CA VAL A 903 -11.85 18.65 -39.62
C VAL A 903 -10.49 19.30 -39.86
N GLU A 904 -10.15 20.39 -39.15
CA GLU A 904 -8.81 21.00 -39.20
C GLU A 904 -7.70 19.99 -38.84
N ALA A 905 -7.86 19.24 -37.75
CA ALA A 905 -6.91 18.20 -37.34
C ALA A 905 -6.81 17.03 -38.35
N MET A 906 -7.93 16.67 -39.00
CA MET A 906 -7.95 15.69 -40.10
C MET A 906 -7.11 16.19 -41.27
N LEU A 907 -7.34 17.42 -41.72
CA LEU A 907 -6.62 18.04 -42.84
C LEU A 907 -5.13 18.20 -42.52
N GLU A 908 -4.78 18.51 -41.27
CA GLU A 908 -3.40 18.58 -40.80
C GLU A 908 -2.71 17.21 -40.85
N GLY A 909 -3.34 16.15 -40.32
CA GLY A 909 -2.79 14.79 -40.40
C GLY A 909 -2.62 14.31 -41.85
N LEU A 910 -3.58 14.61 -42.73
CA LEU A 910 -3.48 14.29 -44.17
C LEU A 910 -2.33 15.03 -44.85
N ARG A 911 -2.08 16.29 -44.47
CA ARG A 911 -0.94 17.07 -44.97
C ARG A 911 0.38 16.48 -44.51
N ASP A 912 0.47 16.09 -43.25
CA ASP A 912 1.67 15.49 -42.67
C ASP A 912 1.98 14.12 -43.32
N LEU A 913 0.96 13.30 -43.63
CA LEU A 913 1.12 12.08 -44.44
C LEU A 913 1.59 12.36 -45.88
N GLY A 914 1.08 13.43 -46.50
CA GLY A 914 1.53 13.88 -47.81
C GLY A 914 3.01 14.28 -47.80
N GLN A 915 3.43 15.09 -46.82
CA GLN A 915 4.82 15.52 -46.66
C GLN A 915 5.77 14.35 -46.34
N ALA A 916 5.28 13.29 -45.69
CA ALA A 916 6.01 12.04 -45.45
C ALA A 916 6.09 11.10 -46.69
N ASN A 917 5.54 11.50 -47.85
CA ASN A 917 5.37 10.67 -49.05
C ASN A 917 4.59 9.37 -48.81
N HIS A 918 3.68 9.33 -47.84
CA HIS A 918 2.80 8.17 -47.60
C HIS A 918 1.53 8.21 -48.47
N LEU A 919 1.22 9.35 -49.08
CA LEU A 919 0.10 9.54 -50.01
C LEU A 919 0.61 9.78 -51.44
N SER A 920 0.82 8.71 -52.20
CA SER A 920 1.24 8.76 -53.60
C SER A 920 0.37 7.90 -54.49
N GLY A 921 -0.11 8.43 -55.63
CA GLY A 921 -0.91 7.68 -56.60
C GLY A 921 -2.34 7.40 -56.13
N SER A 922 -2.82 6.16 -56.28
CA SER A 922 -4.25 5.81 -56.09
C SER A 922 -4.91 6.26 -54.77
N PRO A 923 -4.29 6.20 -53.58
CA PRO A 923 -4.94 6.64 -52.34
C PRO A 923 -5.18 8.15 -52.34
N GLN A 924 -4.22 8.92 -52.85
CA GLN A 924 -4.32 10.36 -52.97
C GLN A 924 -5.47 10.73 -53.92
N LEU A 925 -5.58 10.05 -55.07
CA LEU A 925 -6.67 10.27 -56.03
C LEU A 925 -8.05 9.96 -55.42
N MET A 926 -8.18 8.85 -54.69
CA MET A 926 -9.42 8.48 -53.99
C MET A 926 -9.80 9.47 -52.88
N LEU A 927 -8.82 9.92 -52.07
CA LEU A 927 -9.03 10.91 -51.02
C LEU A 927 -9.50 12.25 -51.60
N LEU A 928 -8.85 12.73 -52.67
CA LEU A 928 -9.26 13.94 -53.39
C LEU A 928 -10.69 13.81 -53.94
N HIS A 929 -11.05 12.64 -54.48
CA HIS A 929 -12.39 12.37 -55.00
C HIS A 929 -13.44 12.38 -53.87
N ALA A 930 -13.11 11.84 -52.69
CA ALA A 930 -13.98 11.87 -51.52
C ALA A 930 -14.18 13.30 -51.00
N ILE A 931 -13.11 14.10 -50.93
CA ILE A 931 -13.17 15.53 -50.58
C ILE A 931 -14.06 16.30 -51.56
N ALA A 932 -13.96 16.02 -52.87
CA ALA A 932 -14.83 16.62 -53.88
C ALA A 932 -16.31 16.23 -53.70
N ARG A 933 -16.61 14.95 -53.42
CA ARG A 933 -17.99 14.50 -53.13
C ARG A 933 -18.55 15.06 -51.81
N PHE A 934 -17.72 15.48 -50.86
CA PHE A 934 -18.15 16.05 -49.57
C PHE A 934 -18.84 17.43 -49.67
N ARG A 935 -18.97 18.01 -50.87
CA ARG A 935 -19.68 19.28 -51.16
C ARG A 935 -19.25 20.45 -50.26
N LEU A 936 -18.03 20.93 -50.52
CA LEU A 936 -17.30 21.97 -49.78
C LEU A 936 -18.09 23.25 -49.42
N ALA A 937 -19.15 23.59 -50.16
CA ALA A 937 -20.00 24.79 -49.99
C ALA A 937 -20.85 24.84 -48.69
N ARG A 938 -20.47 24.10 -47.65
CA ARG A 938 -21.08 24.12 -46.30
C ARG A 938 -20.04 24.20 -45.17
N LEU A 939 -18.76 24.35 -45.49
CA LEU A 939 -17.66 24.41 -44.52
C LEU A 939 -17.29 25.86 -44.23
N SER A 940 -16.93 26.16 -42.98
CA SER A 940 -16.52 27.51 -42.56
C SER A 940 -15.22 27.98 -43.24
N GLY A 941 -15.05 29.29 -43.37
CA GLY A 941 -13.88 29.91 -44.01
C GLY A 941 -12.50 29.40 -43.52
N PRO A 942 -12.26 29.18 -42.21
CA PRO A 942 -11.01 28.57 -41.72
C PRO A 942 -10.76 27.17 -42.32
N THR A 943 -11.80 26.34 -42.39
CA THR A 943 -11.73 25.00 -43.00
C THR A 943 -11.41 25.07 -44.48
N GLN A 944 -11.95 26.06 -45.21
CA GLN A 944 -11.64 26.27 -46.63
C GLN A 944 -10.15 26.63 -46.84
N ALA A 945 -9.56 27.45 -45.97
CA ALA A 945 -8.13 27.76 -45.98
C ALA A 945 -7.26 26.53 -45.61
N GLY A 946 -7.74 25.66 -44.71
CA GLY A 946 -7.10 24.37 -44.43
C GLY A 946 -7.09 23.42 -45.64
N ILE A 947 -8.23 23.29 -46.32
CA ILE A 947 -8.38 22.46 -47.54
C ILE A 947 -7.50 23.00 -48.68
N SER A 948 -7.47 24.32 -48.85
CA SER A 948 -6.54 25.01 -49.76
C SER A 948 -5.08 24.59 -49.54
N SER A 949 -4.60 24.70 -48.30
CA SER A 949 -3.23 24.33 -47.93
C SER A 949 -2.96 22.83 -48.12
N LEU A 950 -3.92 21.97 -47.78
CA LEU A 950 -3.83 20.53 -48.01
C LEU A 950 -3.73 20.21 -49.51
N LEU A 951 -4.60 20.78 -50.35
CA LEU A 951 -4.58 20.58 -51.80
C LEU A 951 -3.23 21.00 -52.39
N GLN A 952 -2.72 22.18 -52.04
CA GLN A 952 -1.40 22.66 -52.47
C GLN A 952 -0.27 21.71 -52.05
N SER A 953 -0.28 21.22 -50.80
CA SER A 953 0.74 20.30 -50.29
C SER A 953 0.65 18.92 -50.96
N LEU A 954 -0.56 18.38 -51.14
CA LEU A 954 -0.79 17.12 -51.84
C LEU A 954 -0.36 17.21 -53.31
N LEU A 955 -0.70 18.29 -54.00
CA LEU A 955 -0.23 18.54 -55.38
C LEU A 955 1.29 18.57 -55.44
N ALA A 956 1.96 19.31 -54.54
CA ALA A 956 3.43 19.35 -54.48
C ALA A 956 4.04 17.95 -54.24
N THR A 957 3.43 17.13 -53.36
CA THR A 957 3.83 15.72 -53.14
C THR A 957 3.62 14.86 -54.39
N ALA A 958 2.48 14.99 -55.07
CA ALA A 958 2.18 14.23 -56.29
C ALA A 958 3.21 14.53 -57.38
N VAL A 959 3.55 15.82 -57.58
CA VAL A 959 4.61 16.22 -58.51
C VAL A 959 5.94 15.54 -58.16
N ALA A 960 6.34 15.61 -56.89
CA ALA A 960 7.63 15.12 -56.44
C ALA A 960 7.78 13.59 -56.49
N THR A 961 6.67 12.85 -56.64
CA THR A 961 6.65 11.37 -56.56
C THR A 961 6.12 10.67 -57.81
N SER A 962 5.57 11.39 -58.79
CA SER A 962 5.06 10.79 -60.02
C SER A 962 6.17 10.50 -61.05
N GLU A 963 6.28 9.26 -61.50
CA GLU A 963 6.87 9.00 -62.81
C GLU A 963 5.94 9.55 -63.92
N PRO A 964 6.47 10.05 -65.06
CA PRO A 964 5.74 10.96 -65.94
C PRO A 964 4.40 10.51 -66.56
N PRO A 965 4.06 9.20 -66.76
CA PRO A 965 2.84 8.84 -67.48
C PRO A 965 1.62 8.47 -66.61
N ARG A 966 1.69 8.53 -65.27
CA ARG A 966 0.65 7.92 -64.39
C ARG A 966 -0.46 8.83 -63.86
N VAL A 967 -0.41 10.14 -64.10
CA VAL A 967 -1.42 11.09 -63.60
C VAL A 967 -2.25 11.61 -64.77
N HIS A 968 -3.35 10.92 -65.10
CA HIS A 968 -4.22 11.36 -66.20
C HIS A 968 -4.88 12.71 -65.91
N ALA A 969 -4.64 13.66 -66.81
CA ALA A 969 -5.18 15.02 -66.73
C ALA A 969 -6.72 15.03 -66.62
N GLU A 970 -7.41 14.15 -67.37
CA GLU A 970 -8.88 13.99 -67.33
C GLU A 970 -9.43 13.79 -65.92
N PHE A 971 -8.72 13.05 -65.06
CA PHE A 971 -9.15 12.78 -63.69
C PHE A 971 -9.15 14.04 -62.82
N TRP A 972 -8.13 14.90 -62.95
CA TRP A 972 -8.14 16.21 -62.30
C TRP A 972 -9.27 17.08 -62.83
N GLY A 973 -9.54 17.02 -64.14
CA GLY A 973 -10.73 17.61 -64.74
C GLY A 973 -12.02 17.18 -64.03
N GLU A 974 -12.32 15.88 -63.99
CA GLU A 974 -13.52 15.36 -63.34
C GLU A 974 -13.63 15.74 -61.86
N LEU A 975 -12.50 15.72 -61.13
CA LEU A 975 -12.45 16.00 -59.70
C LEU A 975 -12.76 17.48 -59.38
N LEU A 976 -12.37 18.37 -60.29
CA LEU A 976 -12.60 19.81 -60.21
C LEU A 976 -13.96 20.23 -60.80
N LEU A 977 -14.48 19.47 -61.77
CA LEU A 977 -15.73 19.78 -62.50
C LEU A 977 -16.98 19.11 -61.90
N ASN A 978 -16.87 17.99 -61.18
CA ASN A 978 -18.01 17.30 -60.57
C ASN A 978 -18.51 17.91 -59.25
N ALA A 979 -17.95 19.05 -58.82
CA ALA A 979 -18.46 19.86 -57.72
C ALA A 979 -19.77 20.60 -58.11
N LYS A 980 -20.81 19.86 -58.53
CA LYS A 980 -22.13 20.42 -58.84
C LYS A 980 -22.74 21.06 -57.60
N LEU A 981 -22.88 22.39 -57.66
CA LEU A 981 -23.71 23.17 -56.74
C LEU A 981 -25.12 22.55 -56.65
N PRO A 982 -25.70 22.42 -55.44
CA PRO A 982 -27.02 21.83 -55.28
C PRO A 982 -28.08 22.71 -55.95
N GLN A 983 -28.78 22.19 -56.95
CA GLN A 983 -29.87 22.90 -57.63
C GLN A 983 -31.18 22.93 -56.80
N ASP A 984 -31.31 22.05 -55.81
CA ASP A 984 -32.53 21.84 -55.03
C ASP A 984 -32.32 22.09 -53.52
N GLY A 985 -32.21 23.37 -53.13
CA GLY A 985 -32.18 23.79 -51.73
C GLY A 985 -32.46 25.29 -51.57
N PRO A 986 -33.02 25.74 -50.43
CA PRO A 986 -33.29 27.16 -50.21
C PRO A 986 -31.98 27.95 -50.22
N ALA A 987 -31.93 29.01 -51.04
CA ALA A 987 -30.71 29.75 -51.33
C ALA A 987 -30.17 30.52 -50.11
N PRO A 988 -28.90 30.34 -49.72
CA PRO A 988 -28.17 31.26 -48.87
C PRO A 988 -27.91 32.61 -49.59
N ASP A 989 -27.42 33.60 -48.85
CA ASP A 989 -27.16 34.94 -49.39
C ASP A 989 -26.13 34.91 -50.55
N PRO A 990 -26.47 35.39 -51.77
CA PRO A 990 -25.62 35.27 -52.95
C PRO A 990 -24.31 36.08 -52.90
N ALA A 991 -24.11 36.93 -51.88
CA ALA A 991 -22.85 37.65 -51.68
C ALA A 991 -21.73 36.73 -51.14
N ASP A 992 -22.00 35.95 -50.08
CA ASP A 992 -20.98 35.13 -49.42
C ASP A 992 -20.56 33.93 -50.28
N GLN A 993 -21.52 33.24 -50.93
CA GLN A 993 -21.21 32.14 -51.84
C GLN A 993 -20.31 32.55 -53.01
N ARG A 994 -20.41 33.79 -53.49
CA ARG A 994 -19.55 34.28 -54.59
C ARG A 994 -18.09 34.41 -54.15
N SER A 995 -17.85 34.90 -52.93
CA SER A 995 -16.50 35.04 -52.38
C SER A 995 -15.79 33.69 -52.28
N GLU A 996 -16.46 32.70 -51.69
CA GLU A 996 -15.90 31.37 -51.43
C GLU A 996 -15.64 30.57 -52.72
N VAL A 997 -16.57 30.61 -53.68
CA VAL A 997 -16.40 29.96 -55.00
C VAL A 997 -15.24 30.59 -55.79
N ILE A 998 -15.06 31.92 -55.74
CA ILE A 998 -13.92 32.59 -56.37
C ILE A 998 -12.60 32.19 -55.68
N GLY A 999 -12.59 32.07 -54.36
CA GLY A 999 -11.42 31.60 -53.60
C GLY A 999 -10.98 30.19 -54.01
N LEU A 1000 -11.92 29.25 -54.08
CA LEU A 1000 -11.67 27.88 -54.54
C LEU A 1000 -11.18 27.83 -55.99
N LEU A 1001 -11.84 28.53 -56.92
CA LEU A 1001 -11.44 28.54 -58.34
C LEU A 1001 -10.03 29.14 -58.54
N SER A 1002 -9.66 30.17 -57.77
CA SER A 1002 -8.31 30.76 -57.78
C SER A 1002 -7.21 29.76 -57.36
N LEU A 1003 -7.48 28.96 -56.33
CA LEU A 1003 -6.56 27.92 -55.86
C LEU A 1003 -6.39 26.79 -56.87
N VAL A 1004 -7.47 26.47 -57.59
CA VAL A 1004 -7.47 25.46 -58.66
C VAL A 1004 -6.72 25.98 -59.91
N ASP A 1005 -6.84 27.27 -60.27
CA ASP A 1005 -6.03 27.91 -61.33
C ASP A 1005 -4.52 27.84 -61.00
N GLN A 1006 -4.15 28.17 -59.75
CA GLN A 1006 -2.77 28.07 -59.25
C GLN A 1006 -2.24 26.63 -59.24
N ALA A 1007 -3.07 25.67 -58.84
CA ALA A 1007 -2.74 24.24 -58.83
C ALA A 1007 -2.42 23.71 -60.24
N VAL A 1008 -3.30 23.96 -61.20
CA VAL A 1008 -3.16 23.53 -62.59
C VAL A 1008 -1.95 24.20 -63.26
N THR A 1009 -1.76 25.50 -63.02
CA THR A 1009 -0.59 26.24 -63.51
C THR A 1009 0.73 25.64 -62.98
N ARG A 1010 0.77 25.23 -61.71
CA ARG A 1010 1.96 24.65 -61.10
C ARG A 1010 2.24 23.22 -61.55
N ALA A 1011 1.22 22.44 -61.88
CA ALA A 1011 1.38 21.09 -62.46
C ALA A 1011 2.00 21.13 -63.87
N GLU A 1012 1.69 22.16 -64.66
CA GLU A 1012 2.31 22.39 -65.98
C GLU A 1012 3.77 22.81 -65.87
N GLN A 1013 4.07 23.77 -64.99
CA GLN A 1013 5.44 24.25 -64.72
C GLN A 1013 6.40 23.13 -64.27
N LEU A 1014 5.85 22.05 -63.73
CA LEU A 1014 6.58 20.89 -63.23
C LEU A 1014 6.50 19.69 -64.19
N GLY A 1015 5.95 19.89 -65.40
CA GLY A 1015 5.97 18.93 -66.51
C GLY A 1015 4.97 17.77 -66.41
N MET A 1016 3.99 17.83 -65.48
CA MET A 1016 3.03 16.74 -65.26
C MET A 1016 1.87 16.72 -66.26
N ILE A 1017 1.50 17.89 -66.78
CA ILE A 1017 0.46 18.06 -67.80
C ILE A 1017 1.03 18.89 -68.94
N GLY A 1018 0.65 18.61 -70.17
CA GLY A 1018 1.05 19.41 -71.31
C GLY A 1018 0.46 20.82 -71.25
N ALA A 1019 1.18 21.81 -71.80
CA ALA A 1019 0.67 23.19 -71.90
C ALA A 1019 -0.73 23.28 -72.54
N THR A 1020 -1.04 22.38 -73.48
CA THR A 1020 -2.36 22.22 -74.11
C THR A 1020 -3.45 21.75 -73.15
N GLU A 1021 -3.10 20.85 -72.22
CA GLU A 1021 -4.01 20.32 -71.20
C GLU A 1021 -4.24 21.35 -70.10
N MET A 1022 -3.18 22.01 -69.62
CA MET A 1022 -3.28 23.19 -68.74
C MET A 1022 -4.22 24.24 -69.35
N ALA A 1023 -4.02 24.60 -70.63
CA ALA A 1023 -4.86 25.57 -71.32
C ALA A 1023 -6.33 25.11 -71.53
N ASN A 1024 -6.63 23.81 -71.41
CA ASN A 1024 -8.00 23.28 -71.41
C ASN A 1024 -8.61 23.32 -70.00
N TYR A 1025 -7.88 22.90 -68.95
CA TYR A 1025 -8.37 22.98 -67.57
C TYR A 1025 -8.59 24.42 -67.13
N LEU A 1026 -7.63 25.32 -67.36
CA LEU A 1026 -7.79 26.74 -67.04
C LEU A 1026 -8.96 27.38 -67.80
N ARG A 1027 -9.30 26.87 -68.99
CA ARG A 1027 -10.48 27.33 -69.75
C ARG A 1027 -11.79 26.87 -69.11
N GLU A 1028 -11.89 25.63 -68.64
CA GLU A 1028 -13.05 25.13 -67.92
C GLU A 1028 -13.19 25.77 -66.52
N ILE A 1029 -12.10 25.92 -65.77
CA ILE A 1029 -12.08 26.63 -64.47
C ILE A 1029 -12.59 28.07 -64.64
N ARG A 1030 -12.11 28.79 -65.66
CA ARG A 1030 -12.55 30.16 -65.98
C ARG A 1030 -13.97 30.23 -66.56
N ARG A 1031 -14.50 29.12 -67.08
CA ARG A 1031 -15.89 28.97 -67.52
C ARG A 1031 -16.86 28.72 -66.35
N LEU A 1032 -16.37 28.14 -65.24
CA LEU A 1032 -17.10 28.02 -63.98
C LEU A 1032 -17.09 29.31 -63.14
N GLY A 1033 -16.06 30.15 -63.29
CA GLY A 1033 -16.06 31.50 -62.75
C GLY A 1033 -17.20 32.35 -63.35
N PRO A 1034 -17.79 33.29 -62.59
CA PRO A 1034 -18.81 34.17 -63.14
C PRO A 1034 -18.20 35.01 -64.27
N ALA A 1035 -18.62 34.77 -65.51
CA ALA A 1035 -18.22 35.58 -66.65
C ALA A 1035 -18.53 37.06 -66.39
N ASP A 1036 -17.60 37.95 -66.75
CA ASP A 1036 -17.70 39.40 -66.56
C ASP A 1036 -18.94 39.99 -67.25
N ALA A 1037 -20.06 39.98 -66.53
CA ALA A 1037 -21.29 40.66 -66.92
C ALA A 1037 -21.17 42.13 -66.48
N PRO A 1038 -21.13 43.10 -67.41
CA PRO A 1038 -20.89 44.50 -67.05
C PRO A 1038 -22.01 45.05 -66.16
N LEU A 1039 -21.61 45.63 -65.03
CA LEU A 1039 -22.48 46.32 -64.08
C LEU A 1039 -23.28 47.43 -64.78
N LYS A 1040 -24.57 47.18 -65.04
CA LYS A 1040 -25.51 48.22 -65.45
C LYS A 1040 -25.80 49.15 -64.28
N THR A 1041 -25.17 50.31 -64.27
CA THR A 1041 -25.51 51.43 -63.38
C THR A 1041 -26.96 51.90 -63.62
N PRO A 1042 -27.80 52.01 -62.58
CA PRO A 1042 -29.10 52.70 -62.66
C PRO A 1042 -28.92 54.24 -62.78
N PRO A 1043 -29.91 54.96 -63.33
CA PRO A 1043 -29.83 56.41 -63.53
C PRO A 1043 -30.05 57.23 -62.24
N PRO A 1044 -29.62 58.51 -62.20
CA PRO A 1044 -29.72 59.37 -61.02
C PRO A 1044 -31.13 59.95 -60.83
N VAL A 1045 -31.54 60.14 -59.58
CA VAL A 1045 -32.75 60.89 -59.19
C VAL A 1045 -32.38 62.08 -58.32
N ALA A 1046 -32.99 63.24 -58.61
CA ALA A 1046 -32.69 64.54 -58.00
C ALA A 1046 -33.44 64.77 -56.65
N PRO A 1047 -33.07 65.79 -55.84
CA PRO A 1047 -33.33 65.77 -54.39
C PRO A 1047 -34.39 66.78 -53.87
N LYS A 1048 -34.75 66.61 -52.57
CA LYS A 1048 -35.30 67.57 -51.55
C LYS A 1048 -36.64 67.10 -50.90
N PRO A 1049 -37.02 67.59 -49.69
CA PRO A 1049 -36.19 67.79 -48.48
C PRO A 1049 -36.90 67.41 -47.13
N LYS A 1050 -36.09 67.33 -46.04
CA LYS A 1050 -36.37 67.50 -44.59
C LYS A 1050 -37.82 67.51 -44.03
N LEU A 1051 -38.04 66.80 -42.91
CA LEU A 1051 -38.30 67.33 -41.54
C LEU A 1051 -38.28 66.18 -40.48
N PRO A 1052 -38.34 66.41 -39.13
CA PRO A 1052 -37.61 65.61 -38.13
C PRO A 1052 -38.46 64.53 -37.40
N PRO A 1053 -37.87 63.74 -36.47
CA PRO A 1053 -38.46 62.49 -36.00
C PRO A 1053 -39.39 62.65 -34.79
N GLU A 1054 -40.43 61.81 -34.72
CA GLU A 1054 -41.15 61.50 -33.49
C GLU A 1054 -41.37 59.99 -33.31
N ARG A 1055 -41.16 59.56 -32.06
CA ARG A 1055 -41.97 58.58 -31.29
C ARG A 1055 -42.35 57.24 -31.91
N LEU A 1056 -41.94 56.18 -31.22
CA LEU A 1056 -42.83 55.07 -30.90
C LEU A 1056 -43.17 55.10 -29.40
N MET A 1057 -44.47 55.17 -29.08
CA MET A 1057 -44.97 55.03 -27.72
C MET A 1057 -45.74 53.71 -27.56
N ARG A 1058 -45.40 53.01 -26.48
CA ARG A 1058 -46.29 52.29 -25.54
C ARG A 1058 -47.49 51.52 -26.09
N GLY A 1059 -47.48 50.22 -25.79
CA GLY A 1059 -48.62 49.54 -25.16
C GLY A 1059 -48.13 48.89 -23.86
N ALA A 1060 -48.68 49.26 -22.70
CA ALA A 1060 -48.31 48.71 -21.40
C ALA A 1060 -49.54 48.64 -20.48
N ALA A 1061 -49.60 47.63 -19.61
CA ALA A 1061 -50.54 47.61 -18.49
C ALA A 1061 -50.07 46.72 -17.32
N ASN A 1062 -50.05 47.33 -16.13
CA ASN A 1062 -50.35 46.75 -14.80
C ASN A 1062 -49.30 45.89 -14.05
N GLN A 1063 -48.52 46.58 -13.21
CA GLN A 1063 -48.31 46.27 -11.78
C GLN A 1063 -49.31 47.15 -10.95
N PRO A 1064 -49.29 47.31 -9.59
CA PRO A 1064 -48.45 46.76 -8.49
C PRO A 1064 -49.35 46.27 -7.31
N PRO A 1065 -49.03 46.38 -5.99
CA PRO A 1065 -47.77 46.46 -5.21
C PRO A 1065 -47.62 45.19 -4.31
N ALA A 1066 -46.99 45.08 -3.12
CA ALA A 1066 -46.27 45.98 -2.20
C ALA A 1066 -45.24 45.20 -1.33
N SER A 1067 -44.51 45.90 -0.44
CA SER A 1067 -43.63 45.38 0.61
C SER A 1067 -44.14 45.70 2.04
N ALA A 1068 -44.05 44.79 3.01
CA ALA A 1068 -44.12 45.14 4.45
C ALA A 1068 -43.56 44.05 5.42
N GLN A 1069 -42.65 44.49 6.31
CA GLN A 1069 -42.58 44.21 7.77
C GLN A 1069 -42.28 42.79 8.35
N SER A 1070 -41.53 42.82 9.47
CA SER A 1070 -41.26 41.77 10.48
C SER A 1070 -42.30 41.85 11.63
N PRO A 1071 -42.19 41.16 12.81
CA PRO A 1071 -41.57 39.86 13.19
C PRO A 1071 -42.45 38.98 14.14
N LEU A 1072 -41.92 37.82 14.62
CA LEU A 1072 -42.33 37.04 15.84
C LEU A 1072 -43.73 36.33 15.82
N PRO A 1073 -44.08 35.45 16.80
CA PRO A 1073 -43.55 34.08 16.92
C PRO A 1073 -44.63 33.00 17.19
N HIS A 1074 -44.26 31.72 17.08
CA HIS A 1074 -44.74 30.65 17.99
C HIS A 1074 -43.83 29.42 17.94
#